data_AF-A0A9X5U9T9-F1
#
_entry.id   AF-A0A9X5U9T9-F1
#
_cell.length_a   1.000
_cell.length_b   1.000
_cell.length_c   1.000
_cell.angle_alpha   90.00
_cell.angle_beta   90.00
_cell.angle_gamma   90.00
#
_symmetry.space_group_name_H-M   'P 1'
#
loop_
_entity.id
_entity.type
_entity.pdbx_description
1 polymer ?
#
loop_
_entity_poly.entity_id
_entity_poly.type
_entity_poly.pdbx_seq_one_letter_code
_entity_poly.pdbx_strand_id
1 'polypeptide(L)'
;MAGHDEVTGLDEVLGVGVDRLLRSAEARGQALPAGPAVTTVAVVLLHRDSRVRAGLPEITAALAREILTGILPTLAAPARDDLGVCARVLKALADEQHAARLLSAKKLAKLHAAVDESTADYEEALVAPERTTWERFYARLMRDEGVEVTDESAVRVWLARYRERPLADRKAAFLAATTAPDEIEPTGAASARHARAAVVGQLSEAVRSGVELGVRAFYLPYLYQEDGRDESAFARIEAWVDRVIDGVTAAGLSKALREEFRDLAPSEDILVGPIVAELSDRREDYGGCLPPVLDLAPLAPRVPVPGVNGGDTADTAALVRSAPLLSAAAGLARWVDERGGAGEAELGRHLGDTAAHLGVPEPVMERVARFARAVSMLRVQDGRVAAGEAWSIWREGDADDLLNLAVTSYAAVRTMVAGLTGDGDGHGQACDQGVGQPAEGAERGEREPDTPGLGEDDDPFLASDEDDDLFLEPDEFTSDEDDERVVDGDVPVLFELFGQQGTASVARLAAIGLDWVIQRAREPVLPVPPAGPEDPGASLAMSMRAWDPLDPGAYALPDDDELERLIGLDEPLDADERAELARQARLTALVADRMAGLGLVCRAGDTVMLSSLGERVMGSLASQAGWNVPTLSEVAAAEPAVMARWLGSWPAWARVAGLLLWAGAG
;
A
#
# COMPACT_ATOMS: atom_id res chain seq x y z
N MET A 1 14.56 14.85 -36.06
CA MET A 1 14.48 13.38 -35.89
C MET A 1 15.83 12.88 -35.36
N ALA A 2 16.02 12.98 -34.05
CA ALA A 2 17.11 12.33 -33.33
C ALA A 2 16.54 11.06 -32.71
N GLY A 3 17.24 9.93 -32.84
CA GLY A 3 16.79 8.64 -32.36
C GLY A 3 16.53 8.68 -30.84
N HIS A 4 15.33 8.28 -30.46
CA HIS A 4 15.08 7.74 -29.14
C HIS A 4 15.83 6.41 -29.08
N ASP A 5 17.00 6.39 -28.44
CA ASP A 5 17.63 5.15 -28.02
C ASP A 5 16.63 4.40 -27.12
N GLU A 6 16.21 3.24 -27.61
CA GLU A 6 15.50 2.20 -26.86
C GLU A 6 16.28 1.90 -25.58
N VAL A 7 15.74 2.28 -24.41
CA VAL A 7 16.21 1.73 -23.14
C VAL A 7 15.59 0.33 -23.01
N THR A 8 16.42 -0.70 -23.10
CA THR A 8 16.05 -2.12 -23.28
C THR A 8 16.26 -2.95 -22.00
N GLY A 9 15.32 -2.83 -21.04
CA GLY A 9 15.09 -3.84 -20.00
C GLY A 9 16.08 -3.90 -18.82
N LEU A 10 15.71 -4.69 -17.79
CA LEU A 10 16.50 -4.88 -16.56
C LEU A 10 17.91 -5.43 -16.85
N ASP A 11 18.06 -6.20 -17.94
CA ASP A 11 19.33 -6.74 -18.45
C ASP A 11 20.34 -5.66 -18.84
N GLU A 12 19.89 -4.51 -19.35
CA GLU A 12 20.79 -3.41 -19.72
C GLU A 12 21.29 -2.67 -18.47
N VAL A 13 20.39 -2.31 -17.55
CA VAL A 13 20.76 -1.58 -16.33
C VAL A 13 21.56 -2.45 -15.37
N LEU A 14 21.12 -3.69 -15.13
CA LEU A 14 21.80 -4.61 -14.21
C LEU A 14 22.95 -5.41 -14.85
N GLY A 15 23.04 -5.41 -16.19
CA GLY A 15 24.20 -5.92 -16.92
C GLY A 15 25.21 -4.80 -17.18
N VAL A 16 24.97 -4.00 -18.23
CA VAL A 16 25.91 -2.98 -18.72
C VAL A 16 26.17 -1.89 -17.66
N GLY A 17 25.13 -1.46 -16.94
CA GLY A 17 25.27 -0.47 -15.87
C GLY A 17 26.15 -0.98 -14.72
N VAL A 18 25.89 -2.18 -14.22
CA VAL A 18 26.69 -2.80 -13.15
C VAL A 18 28.13 -3.10 -13.61
N ASP A 19 28.34 -3.60 -14.84
CA ASP A 19 29.68 -3.83 -15.38
C ASP A 19 30.49 -2.54 -15.50
N ARG A 20 29.83 -1.43 -15.85
CA ARG A 20 30.44 -0.10 -15.83
C ARG A 20 30.80 0.31 -14.40
N LEU A 21 29.88 0.12 -13.44
CA LEU A 21 30.12 0.42 -12.03
C LEU A 21 31.33 -0.36 -11.48
N LEU A 22 31.38 -1.67 -11.73
CA LEU A 22 32.47 -2.56 -11.28
C LEU A 22 33.83 -2.11 -11.86
N ARG A 23 33.92 -1.88 -13.17
CA ARG A 23 35.15 -1.38 -13.81
C ARG A 23 35.58 -0.02 -13.25
N SER A 24 34.61 0.86 -13.01
CA SER A 24 34.86 2.19 -12.46
C SER A 24 35.38 2.11 -11.02
N ALA A 25 34.80 1.24 -10.19
CA ALA A 25 35.27 0.99 -8.83
C ALA A 25 36.69 0.40 -8.82
N GLU A 26 36.96 -0.59 -9.68
CA GLU A 26 38.28 -1.20 -9.83
C GLU A 26 39.35 -0.18 -10.24
N ALA A 27 39.03 0.73 -11.17
CA ALA A 27 39.92 1.83 -11.57
C ALA A 27 40.26 2.80 -10.42
N ARG A 28 39.40 2.88 -9.39
CA ARG A 28 39.64 3.63 -8.14
C ARG A 28 40.31 2.78 -7.04
N GLY A 29 40.69 1.55 -7.34
CA GLY A 29 41.29 0.61 -6.38
C GLY A 29 40.29 -0.04 -5.43
N GLN A 30 38.99 -0.04 -5.78
CA GLN A 30 37.92 -0.64 -5.00
C GLN A 30 37.38 -1.88 -5.73
N ALA A 31 37.84 -3.07 -5.34
CA ALA A 31 37.25 -4.31 -5.84
C ALA A 31 35.89 -4.56 -5.19
N LEU A 32 34.84 -4.66 -6.01
CA LEU A 32 33.47 -4.97 -5.58
C LEU A 32 33.07 -6.36 -6.12
N PRO A 33 32.51 -7.25 -5.29
CA PRO A 33 32.00 -8.52 -5.76
C PRO A 33 30.76 -8.33 -6.65
N ALA A 34 30.69 -9.04 -7.79
CA ALA A 34 29.66 -8.83 -8.80
C ALA A 34 28.23 -9.11 -8.29
N GLY A 35 28.02 -10.20 -7.54
CA GLY A 35 26.71 -10.56 -6.99
C GLY A 35 26.13 -9.44 -6.09
N PRO A 36 26.83 -9.04 -5.02
CA PRO A 36 26.41 -7.92 -4.18
C PRO A 36 26.20 -6.62 -4.95
N ALA A 37 27.00 -6.35 -5.97
CA ALA A 37 26.82 -5.17 -6.83
C ALA A 37 25.49 -5.23 -7.61
N VAL A 38 25.19 -6.37 -8.26
CA VAL A 38 23.93 -6.58 -8.99
C VAL A 38 22.73 -6.42 -8.06
N THR A 39 22.72 -7.11 -6.92
CA THR A 39 21.59 -7.03 -5.99
C THR A 39 21.40 -5.64 -5.43
N THR A 40 22.47 -4.97 -4.99
CA THR A 40 22.36 -3.65 -4.37
C THR A 40 21.85 -2.63 -5.40
N VAL A 41 22.37 -2.65 -6.63
CA VAL A 41 21.88 -1.77 -7.70
C VAL A 41 20.44 -2.12 -8.09
N ALA A 42 20.06 -3.40 -8.11
CA ALA A 42 18.68 -3.83 -8.35
C ALA A 42 17.72 -3.31 -7.29
N VAL A 43 18.07 -3.43 -5.99
CA VAL A 43 17.24 -2.90 -4.91
C VAL A 43 17.06 -1.38 -5.03
N VAL A 44 18.11 -0.63 -5.41
CA VAL A 44 17.98 0.81 -5.70
C VAL A 44 17.07 1.03 -6.90
N LEU A 45 17.20 0.25 -7.98
CA LEU A 45 16.42 0.40 -9.21
C LEU A 45 14.93 0.11 -9.02
N LEU A 46 14.62 -0.95 -8.26
CA LEU A 46 13.25 -1.43 -8.04
C LEU A 46 12.48 -0.60 -7.00
N HIS A 47 13.14 0.36 -6.35
CA HIS A 47 12.49 1.27 -5.43
C HIS A 47 11.59 2.27 -6.18
N ARG A 48 10.36 2.51 -5.68
CA ARG A 48 9.32 3.31 -6.36
C ARG A 48 9.75 4.70 -6.81
N ASP A 49 10.64 5.33 -6.05
CA ASP A 49 11.13 6.70 -6.32
C ASP A 49 12.43 6.75 -7.15
N SER A 50 12.93 5.60 -7.58
CA SER A 50 14.19 5.50 -8.29
C SER A 50 14.07 5.96 -9.74
N ARG A 51 14.98 6.82 -10.16
CA ARG A 51 15.07 7.29 -11.55
C ARG A 51 16.32 6.74 -12.18
N VAL A 52 16.24 6.25 -13.41
CA VAL A 52 17.44 5.82 -14.16
C VAL A 52 18.05 7.02 -14.89
N ARG A 53 19.33 7.30 -14.65
CA ARG A 53 20.10 8.29 -15.41
C ARG A 53 21.49 7.76 -15.77
N ALA A 54 21.90 7.99 -17.01
CA ALA A 54 23.16 7.51 -17.56
C ALA A 54 23.38 5.98 -17.41
N GLY A 55 22.28 5.20 -17.47
CA GLY A 55 22.30 3.73 -17.39
C GLY A 55 22.39 3.15 -15.98
N LEU A 56 22.28 3.97 -14.93
CA LEU A 56 22.28 3.54 -13.53
C LEU A 56 21.14 4.23 -12.74
N PRO A 57 20.60 3.60 -11.69
CA PRO A 57 19.59 4.22 -10.86
C PRO A 57 20.20 5.36 -10.02
N GLU A 58 19.47 6.48 -9.87
CA GLU A 58 19.81 7.61 -9.01
C GLU A 58 19.69 7.22 -7.54
N ILE A 59 20.66 7.61 -6.71
CA ILE A 59 20.63 7.35 -5.27
C ILE A 59 20.61 8.66 -4.49
N THR A 60 19.71 8.74 -3.50
CA THR A 60 19.62 9.86 -2.57
C THR A 60 20.07 9.44 -1.18
N ALA A 61 20.36 10.42 -0.31
CA ALA A 61 20.75 10.12 1.07
C ALA A 61 19.63 9.40 1.84
N ALA A 62 18.36 9.78 1.64
CA ALA A 62 17.23 9.12 2.29
C ALA A 62 17.09 7.67 1.81
N LEU A 63 17.11 7.47 0.48
CA LEU A 63 17.02 6.15 -0.12
C LEU A 63 18.18 5.22 0.30
N ALA A 64 19.40 5.76 0.41
CA ALA A 64 20.54 4.98 0.87
C ALA A 64 20.35 4.47 2.31
N ARG A 65 19.78 5.28 3.20
CA ARG A 65 19.47 4.87 4.58
C ARG A 65 18.41 3.78 4.58
N GLU A 66 17.30 4.01 3.89
CA GLU A 66 16.19 3.04 3.78
C GLU A 66 16.65 1.68 3.24
N ILE A 67 17.47 1.69 2.18
CA ILE A 67 18.02 0.46 1.60
C ILE A 67 18.93 -0.28 2.58
N LEU A 68 19.77 0.45 3.32
CA LEU A 68 20.71 -0.14 4.29
C LEU A 68 20.03 -0.61 5.58
N THR A 69 19.05 0.11 6.11
CA THR A 69 18.44 -0.24 7.40
C THR A 69 17.16 -1.06 7.26
N GLY A 70 16.50 -1.00 6.09
CA GLY A 70 15.27 -1.72 5.78
C GLY A 70 15.49 -2.95 4.90
N ILE A 71 15.80 -2.73 3.62
CA ILE A 71 15.68 -3.77 2.58
C ILE A 71 16.87 -4.75 2.56
N LEU A 72 18.11 -4.26 2.48
CA LEU A 72 19.28 -5.15 2.35
C LEU A 72 19.48 -6.10 3.54
N PRO A 73 19.20 -5.72 4.80
CA PRO A 73 19.28 -6.65 5.93
C PRO A 73 18.41 -7.89 5.78
N THR A 74 17.29 -7.83 5.05
CA THR A 74 16.39 -8.99 4.88
C THR A 74 16.79 -9.89 3.71
N LEU A 75 17.65 -9.40 2.81
CA LEU A 75 18.15 -10.13 1.65
C LEU A 75 19.56 -10.70 1.87
N ALA A 76 20.47 -9.91 2.43
CA ALA A 76 21.90 -10.15 2.30
C ALA A 76 22.47 -11.08 3.38
N ALA A 77 23.35 -11.99 2.95
CA ALA A 77 24.15 -12.84 3.82
C ALA A 77 25.65 -12.75 3.45
N PRO A 78 26.27 -11.55 3.53
CA PRO A 78 27.69 -11.40 3.23
C PRO A 78 28.57 -12.24 4.16
N ALA A 79 29.83 -12.44 3.76
CA ALA A 79 30.82 -13.05 4.64
C ALA A 79 31.07 -12.15 5.86
N ARG A 80 31.39 -12.76 7.01
CA ARG A 80 31.54 -12.01 8.28
C ARG A 80 32.65 -10.98 8.25
N ASP A 81 33.64 -11.15 7.38
CA ASP A 81 34.75 -10.24 7.15
C ASP A 81 34.44 -9.16 6.09
N ASP A 82 33.26 -9.18 5.46
CA ASP A 82 32.84 -8.22 4.45
C ASP A 82 31.37 -7.79 4.59
N LEU A 83 30.93 -7.53 5.83
CA LEU A 83 29.56 -7.09 6.10
C LEU A 83 29.23 -5.77 5.38
N GLY A 84 30.19 -4.84 5.28
CA GLY A 84 30.02 -3.54 4.62
C GLY A 84 30.02 -3.55 3.08
N VAL A 85 29.98 -4.70 2.41
CA VAL A 85 30.08 -4.80 0.94
C VAL A 85 29.00 -3.98 0.22
N CYS A 86 27.74 -4.05 0.65
CA CYS A 86 26.66 -3.32 0.01
C CYS A 86 26.78 -1.80 0.23
N ALA A 87 27.20 -1.37 1.43
CA ALA A 87 27.50 0.04 1.69
C ALA A 87 28.60 0.58 0.76
N ARG A 88 29.64 -0.22 0.49
CA ARG A 88 30.68 0.12 -0.50
C ARG A 88 30.12 0.23 -1.92
N VAL A 89 29.19 -0.66 -2.32
CA VAL A 89 28.50 -0.56 -3.62
C VAL A 89 27.70 0.74 -3.74
N LEU A 90 26.96 1.14 -2.71
CA LEU A 90 26.18 2.39 -2.72
C LEU A 90 27.08 3.63 -2.85
N LYS A 91 28.25 3.64 -2.20
CA LYS A 91 29.25 4.71 -2.38
C LYS A 91 29.83 4.72 -3.78
N ALA A 92 30.18 3.56 -4.32
CA ALA A 92 30.69 3.47 -5.69
C ALA A 92 29.63 3.97 -6.71
N LEU A 93 28.35 3.68 -6.47
CA LEU A 93 27.24 4.18 -7.29
C LEU A 93 27.14 5.72 -7.21
N ALA A 94 27.29 6.29 -6.01
CA ALA A 94 27.34 7.73 -5.80
C ALA A 94 28.53 8.39 -6.52
N ASP A 95 29.71 7.79 -6.43
CA ASP A 95 30.93 8.25 -7.10
C ASP A 95 30.78 8.22 -8.63
N GLU A 96 30.11 7.20 -9.18
CA GLU A 96 29.84 7.12 -10.62
C GLU A 96 28.85 8.19 -11.08
N GLN A 97 27.80 8.47 -10.30
CA GLN A 97 26.88 9.58 -10.58
C GLN A 97 27.57 10.94 -10.49
N HIS A 98 28.50 11.12 -9.55
CA HIS A 98 29.31 12.33 -9.48
C HIS A 98 30.24 12.48 -10.69
N ALA A 99 30.91 11.40 -11.11
CA ALA A 99 31.75 11.38 -12.30
C ALA A 99 30.96 11.70 -13.58
N ALA A 100 29.70 11.23 -13.66
CA ALA A 100 28.75 11.56 -14.72
C ALA A 100 28.16 12.99 -14.61
N ARG A 101 28.57 13.78 -13.61
CA ARG A 101 28.10 15.15 -13.32
C ARG A 101 26.60 15.23 -12.96
N LEU A 102 26.02 14.13 -12.49
CA LEU A 102 24.64 14.07 -11.99
C LEU A 102 24.54 14.48 -10.51
N LEU A 103 25.62 14.29 -9.75
CA LEU A 103 25.73 14.73 -8.37
C LEU A 103 26.77 15.85 -8.21
N SER A 104 26.41 16.90 -7.45
CA SER A 104 27.39 17.89 -6.99
C SER A 104 28.30 17.31 -5.90
N ALA A 105 29.52 17.84 -5.74
CA ALA A 105 30.44 17.41 -4.67
C ALA A 105 29.84 17.52 -3.25
N LYS A 106 29.04 18.56 -2.99
CA LYS A 106 28.31 18.72 -1.71
C LYS A 106 27.29 17.60 -1.49
N LYS A 107 26.54 17.23 -2.53
CA LYS A 107 25.55 16.14 -2.47
C LYS A 107 26.23 14.78 -2.31
N LEU A 108 27.35 14.55 -3.01
CA LEU A 108 28.17 13.34 -2.86
C LEU A 108 28.65 13.19 -1.41
N ALA A 109 29.23 14.24 -0.82
CA ALA A 109 29.68 14.21 0.57
C ALA A 109 28.53 13.91 1.55
N LYS A 110 27.35 14.51 1.34
CA LYS A 110 26.15 14.22 2.15
C LYS A 110 25.71 12.75 2.01
N LEU A 111 25.73 12.20 0.80
CA LEU A 111 25.35 10.83 0.54
C LEU A 111 26.35 9.83 1.14
N HIS A 112 27.66 10.08 1.03
CA HIS A 112 28.68 9.28 1.70
C HIS A 112 28.50 9.30 3.22
N ALA A 113 28.27 10.48 3.80
CA ALA A 113 28.00 10.60 5.23
C ALA A 113 26.76 9.78 5.65
N ALA A 114 25.67 9.85 4.89
CA ALA A 114 24.47 9.06 5.16
C ALA A 114 24.72 7.55 5.08
N VAL A 115 25.50 7.09 4.10
CA VAL A 115 25.90 5.67 4.02
C VAL A 115 26.79 5.27 5.21
N ASP A 116 27.76 6.11 5.58
CA ASP A 116 28.64 5.88 6.73
C ASP A 116 27.87 5.80 8.04
N GLU A 117 26.95 6.74 8.27
CA GLU A 117 26.06 6.78 9.45
C GLU A 117 25.23 5.50 9.57
N SER A 118 24.66 5.01 8.47
CA SER A 118 23.80 3.80 8.48
C SER A 118 24.55 2.48 8.38
N THR A 119 25.87 2.48 8.20
CA THR A 119 26.64 1.23 8.03
C THR A 119 26.65 0.40 9.31
N ALA A 120 26.76 1.03 10.49
CA ALA A 120 26.76 0.30 11.76
C ALA A 120 25.41 -0.41 12.01
N ASP A 121 24.31 0.31 11.85
CA ASP A 121 22.95 -0.24 12.00
C ASP A 121 22.68 -1.35 10.96
N TYR A 122 23.20 -1.19 9.74
CA TYR A 122 23.14 -2.23 8.71
C TYR A 122 23.88 -3.50 9.12
N GLU A 123 25.11 -3.37 9.63
CA GLU A 123 25.93 -4.51 10.07
C GLU A 123 25.29 -5.23 11.26
N GLU A 124 24.70 -4.49 12.19
CA GLU A 124 23.92 -5.04 13.30
C GLU A 124 22.66 -5.78 12.80
N ALA A 125 21.89 -5.13 11.93
CA ALA A 125 20.69 -5.71 11.33
C ALA A 125 20.97 -6.94 10.46
N LEU A 126 22.16 -7.04 9.87
CA LEU A 126 22.57 -8.27 9.21
C LEU A 126 22.59 -9.41 10.22
N VAL A 127 23.25 -9.28 11.37
CA VAL A 127 23.39 -10.40 12.32
C VAL A 127 22.15 -10.67 13.16
N ALA A 128 21.15 -9.78 13.11
CA ALA A 128 19.86 -9.90 13.81
C ALA A 128 19.12 -11.22 13.49
N PRO A 129 18.86 -12.08 14.50
CA PRO A 129 18.16 -13.36 14.33
C PRO A 129 16.76 -13.22 13.72
N GLU A 130 16.02 -12.17 14.10
CA GLU A 130 14.64 -11.89 13.70
C GLU A 130 14.48 -11.51 12.24
N ARG A 131 15.58 -11.18 11.53
CA ARG A 131 15.56 -10.85 10.09
C ARG A 131 15.96 -12.03 9.22
N THR A 132 16.14 -13.22 9.79
CA THR A 132 16.64 -14.39 9.07
C THR A 132 15.61 -14.92 8.07
N THR A 133 16.01 -15.04 6.80
CA THR A 133 15.30 -15.79 5.77
C THR A 133 15.96 -17.15 5.55
N TRP A 134 15.29 -18.10 4.89
CA TRP A 134 15.86 -19.40 4.54
C TRP A 134 17.14 -19.25 3.70
N GLU A 135 17.13 -18.38 2.71
CA GLU A 135 18.27 -18.11 1.84
C GLU A 135 19.46 -17.59 2.64
N ARG A 136 19.22 -16.65 3.56
CA ARG A 136 20.28 -16.11 4.45
C ARG A 136 20.81 -17.16 5.40
N PHE A 137 19.94 -17.96 5.99
CA PHE A 137 20.31 -19.05 6.89
C PHE A 137 21.26 -20.04 6.20
N TYR A 138 20.87 -20.55 5.02
CA TYR A 138 21.68 -21.51 4.29
C TYR A 138 22.97 -20.90 3.73
N ALA A 139 22.90 -19.68 3.22
CA ALA A 139 24.08 -18.97 2.71
C ALA A 139 25.13 -18.70 3.80
N ARG A 140 24.70 -18.46 5.05
CA ARG A 140 25.60 -18.34 6.20
C ARG A 140 26.25 -19.67 6.57
N LEU A 141 25.45 -20.73 6.69
CA LEU A 141 25.97 -22.07 6.99
C LEU A 141 26.98 -22.54 5.94
N MET A 142 26.70 -22.28 4.66
CA MET A 142 27.62 -22.59 3.56
C MET A 142 28.95 -21.84 3.71
N ARG A 143 28.91 -20.54 4.02
CA ARG A 143 30.14 -19.75 4.25
C ARG A 143 30.91 -20.21 5.48
N ASP A 144 30.23 -20.47 6.59
CA ASP A 144 30.86 -20.98 7.82
C ASP A 144 31.52 -22.36 7.61
N GLU A 145 31.05 -23.13 6.63
CA GLU A 145 31.64 -24.41 6.21
C GLU A 145 32.64 -24.31 5.04
N GLY A 146 32.95 -23.10 4.57
CA GLY A 146 33.91 -22.86 3.49
C GLY A 146 33.46 -23.32 2.11
N VAL A 147 32.15 -23.32 1.85
CA VAL A 147 31.59 -23.63 0.52
C VAL A 147 31.80 -22.44 -0.41
N GLU A 148 32.18 -22.73 -1.66
CA GLU A 148 32.23 -21.72 -2.72
C GLU A 148 30.80 -21.34 -3.14
N VAL A 149 30.25 -20.29 -2.51
CA VAL A 149 28.85 -19.86 -2.69
C VAL A 149 28.57 -19.23 -4.06
N THR A 150 29.60 -18.93 -4.86
CA THR A 150 29.41 -18.45 -6.24
C THR A 150 29.29 -19.58 -7.27
N ASP A 151 29.57 -20.82 -6.88
CA ASP A 151 29.42 -22.02 -7.70
C ASP A 151 28.09 -22.73 -7.38
N GLU A 152 27.10 -22.60 -8.28
CA GLU A 152 25.78 -23.25 -8.15
C GLU A 152 25.90 -24.77 -7.94
N SER A 153 26.89 -25.42 -8.55
CA SER A 153 27.10 -26.86 -8.38
C SER A 153 27.57 -27.20 -6.97
N ALA A 154 28.47 -26.39 -6.41
CA ALA A 154 28.93 -26.54 -5.03
C ALA A 154 27.79 -26.32 -4.02
N VAL A 155 26.95 -25.32 -4.25
CA VAL A 155 25.74 -25.04 -3.44
C VAL A 155 24.80 -26.24 -3.43
N ARG A 156 24.47 -26.80 -4.61
CA ARG A 156 23.58 -27.98 -4.70
C ARG A 156 24.15 -29.22 -4.02
N VAL A 157 25.45 -29.50 -4.24
CA VAL A 157 26.13 -30.63 -3.57
C VAL A 157 26.09 -30.46 -2.05
N TRP A 158 26.27 -29.23 -1.56
CA TRP A 158 26.18 -28.95 -0.14
C TRP A 158 24.76 -29.14 0.40
N LEU A 159 23.73 -28.65 -0.29
CA LEU A 159 22.32 -28.81 0.11
C LEU A 159 21.92 -30.29 0.19
N ALA A 160 22.32 -31.11 -0.78
CA ALA A 160 22.09 -32.56 -0.76
C ALA A 160 22.73 -33.21 0.48
N ARG A 161 24.00 -32.90 0.75
CA ARG A 161 24.71 -33.37 1.96
C ARG A 161 24.07 -32.86 3.25
N TYR A 162 23.61 -31.60 3.28
CA TYR A 162 22.95 -31.01 4.44
C TYR A 162 21.62 -31.70 4.73
N ARG A 163 20.81 -31.98 3.69
CA ARG A 163 19.53 -32.71 3.80
C ARG A 163 19.70 -34.07 4.47
N GLU A 164 20.78 -34.77 4.18
CA GLU A 164 21.12 -36.08 4.75
C GLU A 164 21.59 -36.02 6.22
N ARG A 165 21.87 -34.82 6.77
CA ARG A 165 22.29 -34.69 8.17
C ARG A 165 21.18 -35.13 9.14
N PRO A 166 21.56 -35.71 10.30
CA PRO A 166 20.62 -35.99 11.36
C PRO A 166 19.74 -34.78 11.66
N LEU A 167 18.44 -35.01 11.81
CA LEU A 167 17.46 -33.95 12.06
C LEU A 167 17.81 -33.13 13.32
N ALA A 168 18.41 -33.77 14.33
CA ALA A 168 18.88 -33.10 15.55
C ALA A 168 19.95 -32.04 15.25
N ASP A 169 20.91 -32.36 14.38
CA ASP A 169 22.01 -31.44 14.02
C ASP A 169 21.48 -30.27 13.18
N ARG A 170 20.59 -30.54 12.23
CA ARG A 170 19.91 -29.50 11.44
C ARG A 170 19.12 -28.55 12.34
N LYS A 171 18.41 -29.10 13.33
CA LYS A 171 17.65 -28.31 14.32
C LYS A 171 18.55 -27.45 15.20
N ALA A 172 19.68 -28.00 15.65
CA ALA A 172 20.64 -27.25 16.46
C ALA A 172 21.23 -26.07 15.67
N ALA A 173 21.58 -26.29 14.40
CA ALA A 173 22.08 -25.24 13.52
C ALA A 173 21.02 -24.14 13.29
N PHE A 174 19.76 -24.52 13.02
CA PHE A 174 18.67 -23.57 12.85
C PHE A 174 18.43 -22.72 14.10
N LEU A 175 18.36 -23.34 15.28
CA LEU A 175 18.18 -22.64 16.54
C LEU A 175 19.32 -21.67 16.83
N ALA A 176 20.56 -22.09 16.62
CA ALA A 176 21.73 -21.24 16.84
C ALA A 176 21.74 -20.00 15.93
N ALA A 177 21.12 -20.08 14.75
CA ALA A 177 21.04 -18.96 13.80
C ALA A 177 19.82 -18.04 14.01
N THR A 178 18.78 -18.51 14.71
CA THR A 178 17.47 -17.83 14.80
C THR A 178 17.05 -17.50 16.23
N THR A 179 17.95 -17.67 17.20
CA THR A 179 17.67 -17.38 18.62
C THR A 179 18.65 -16.34 19.14
N ALA A 180 18.11 -15.28 19.75
CA ALA A 180 18.92 -14.33 20.49
C ALA A 180 19.59 -15.05 21.69
N PRO A 181 20.84 -14.71 22.06
CA PRO A 181 21.58 -15.44 23.10
C PRO A 181 20.89 -15.49 24.48
N ASP A 182 20.01 -14.53 24.75
CA ASP A 182 19.27 -14.31 25.99
C ASP A 182 17.88 -14.98 26.04
N GLU A 183 17.33 -15.41 24.90
CA GLU A 183 16.00 -16.06 24.80
C GLU A 183 16.03 -17.59 24.93
N ILE A 184 17.18 -18.19 25.22
CA ILE A 184 17.32 -19.66 25.31
C ILE A 184 16.78 -20.15 26.68
N GLU A 185 15.48 -19.98 26.94
CA GLU A 185 14.81 -20.66 28.05
C GLU A 185 14.33 -22.08 27.69
N PRO A 186 14.35 -23.04 28.63
CA PRO A 186 14.28 -24.47 28.31
C PRO A 186 12.86 -25.05 28.18
N THR A 187 11.79 -24.26 28.33
CA THR A 187 10.43 -24.78 28.52
C THR A 187 9.46 -24.25 27.47
N GLY A 188 9.23 -25.05 26.42
CA GLY A 188 8.36 -24.73 25.27
C GLY A 188 8.92 -25.11 23.89
N ALA A 189 10.03 -25.86 23.86
CA ALA A 189 10.98 -25.95 22.76
C ALA A 189 10.46 -26.39 21.37
N ALA A 190 9.30 -27.04 21.23
CA ALA A 190 8.83 -27.51 19.92
C ALA A 190 7.90 -26.51 19.21
N SER A 191 6.96 -25.91 19.92
CA SER A 191 6.01 -24.93 19.35
C SER A 191 6.71 -23.61 19.00
N ALA A 192 7.63 -23.14 19.85
CA ALA A 192 8.46 -21.97 19.56
C ALA A 192 9.38 -22.19 18.33
N ARG A 193 9.83 -23.42 18.09
CA ARG A 193 10.63 -23.76 16.91
C ARG A 193 9.82 -23.72 15.63
N HIS A 194 8.64 -24.35 15.64
CA HIS A 194 7.82 -24.34 14.44
C HIS A 194 7.27 -22.94 14.16
N ALA A 195 6.93 -22.16 15.18
CA ALA A 195 6.62 -20.73 15.04
C ALA A 195 7.79 -19.95 14.43
N ARG A 196 9.03 -20.14 14.92
CA ARG A 196 10.21 -19.51 14.31
C ARG A 196 10.43 -19.93 12.87
N ALA A 197 10.32 -21.23 12.56
CA ALA A 197 10.42 -21.71 11.19
C ALA A 197 9.33 -21.10 10.28
N ALA A 198 8.12 -20.91 10.80
CA ALA A 198 7.04 -20.22 10.08
C ALA A 198 7.37 -18.74 9.86
N VAL A 199 7.89 -18.03 10.87
CA VAL A 199 8.33 -16.64 10.74
C VAL A 199 9.45 -16.50 9.70
N VAL A 200 10.45 -17.38 9.73
CA VAL A 200 11.54 -17.41 8.72
C VAL A 200 10.96 -17.68 7.33
N GLY A 201 10.01 -18.61 7.20
CA GLY A 201 9.31 -18.89 5.95
C GLY A 201 8.50 -17.70 5.43
N GLN A 202 7.78 -17.01 6.30
CA GLN A 202 7.03 -15.80 5.96
C GLN A 202 7.94 -14.65 5.55
N LEU A 203 9.07 -14.46 6.24
CA LEU A 203 10.05 -13.45 5.88
C LEU A 203 10.69 -13.77 4.52
N SER A 204 11.06 -15.03 4.25
CA SER A 204 11.52 -15.46 2.92
C SER A 204 10.49 -15.14 1.84
N GLU A 205 9.22 -15.48 2.06
CA GLU A 205 8.16 -15.26 1.08
C GLU A 205 7.86 -13.77 0.87
N ALA A 206 7.83 -12.98 1.95
CA ALA A 206 7.61 -11.53 1.88
C ALA A 206 8.75 -10.83 1.13
N VAL A 207 9.99 -11.20 1.42
CA VAL A 207 11.18 -10.67 0.72
C VAL A 207 11.12 -11.04 -0.76
N ARG A 208 10.83 -12.30 -1.09
CA ARG A 208 10.70 -12.75 -2.48
C ARG A 208 9.58 -12.01 -3.21
N SER A 209 8.39 -11.94 -2.60
CA SER A 209 7.22 -11.27 -3.16
C SER A 209 7.48 -9.78 -3.39
N GLY A 210 8.18 -9.10 -2.47
CA GLY A 210 8.58 -7.70 -2.64
C GLY A 210 9.53 -7.50 -3.83
N VAL A 211 10.54 -8.37 -3.98
CA VAL A 211 11.44 -8.34 -5.15
C VAL A 211 10.66 -8.64 -6.43
N GLU A 212 9.77 -9.64 -6.41
CA GLU A 212 8.94 -10.01 -7.56
C GLU A 212 8.02 -8.86 -7.98
N LEU A 213 7.36 -8.20 -7.03
CA LEU A 213 6.51 -7.05 -7.29
C LEU A 213 7.31 -5.91 -7.93
N GLY A 214 8.50 -5.61 -7.39
CA GLY A 214 9.40 -4.61 -7.97
C GLY A 214 9.78 -4.95 -9.41
N VAL A 215 10.21 -6.20 -9.66
CA VAL A 215 10.58 -6.67 -11.00
C VAL A 215 9.37 -6.62 -11.95
N ARG A 216 8.20 -7.08 -11.51
CA ARG A 216 6.94 -7.02 -12.29
C ARG A 216 6.57 -5.58 -12.64
N ALA A 217 6.63 -4.66 -11.68
CA ALA A 217 6.33 -3.25 -11.91
C ALA A 217 7.27 -2.65 -12.96
N PHE A 218 8.56 -3.02 -12.92
CA PHE A 218 9.53 -2.60 -13.93
C PHE A 218 9.21 -3.15 -15.33
N TYR A 219 8.80 -4.42 -15.42
CA TYR A 219 8.45 -5.06 -16.70
C TYR A 219 7.03 -4.74 -17.18
N LEU A 220 6.18 -4.14 -16.34
CA LEU A 220 4.75 -3.93 -16.64
C LEU A 220 4.49 -3.23 -17.99
N PRO A 221 5.19 -2.13 -18.36
CA PRO A 221 4.98 -1.49 -19.66
C PRO A 221 5.33 -2.39 -20.86
N TYR A 222 6.18 -3.41 -20.67
CA TYR A 222 6.60 -4.36 -21.70
C TYR A 222 5.72 -5.61 -21.75
N LEU A 223 5.06 -5.97 -20.63
CA LEU A 223 4.14 -7.11 -20.55
C LEU A 223 2.82 -6.86 -21.32
N TYR A 224 2.47 -5.60 -21.55
CA TYR A 224 1.23 -5.18 -22.21
C TYR A 224 1.39 -4.77 -23.68
N GLN A 225 2.58 -4.89 -24.28
CA GLN A 225 2.73 -4.72 -25.73
C GLN A 225 2.19 -5.94 -26.49
N GLU A 226 1.44 -5.68 -27.56
CA GLU A 226 0.31 -6.43 -28.17
C GLU A 226 0.39 -7.95 -28.46
N ASP A 227 1.47 -8.68 -28.20
CA ASP A 227 1.56 -10.13 -28.49
C ASP A 227 1.45 -11.02 -27.22
N GLY A 228 0.51 -10.64 -26.35
CA GLY A 228 -0.15 -11.45 -25.32
C GLY A 228 0.49 -12.76 -24.82
N ARG A 229 0.76 -12.80 -23.51
CA ARG A 229 1.05 -14.02 -22.71
C ARG A 229 2.25 -14.84 -23.19
N ASP A 230 3.41 -14.20 -23.21
CA ASP A 230 4.65 -14.97 -23.33
C ASP A 230 4.95 -15.64 -21.98
N GLU A 231 4.79 -16.97 -21.87
CA GLU A 231 5.29 -17.76 -20.72
C GLU A 231 6.79 -17.43 -20.44
N SER A 232 7.53 -16.94 -21.44
CA SER A 232 8.89 -16.44 -21.27
C SER A 232 8.99 -15.24 -20.33
N ALA A 233 7.95 -14.40 -20.21
CA ALA A 233 8.01 -13.18 -19.42
C ALA A 233 7.94 -13.49 -17.92
N PHE A 234 7.05 -14.39 -17.50
CA PHE A 234 7.01 -14.89 -16.12
C PHE A 234 8.30 -15.64 -15.76
N ALA A 235 8.81 -16.49 -16.67
CA ALA A 235 10.08 -17.18 -16.47
C ALA A 235 11.26 -16.18 -16.34
N ARG A 236 11.24 -15.08 -17.10
CA ARG A 236 12.24 -13.99 -16.98
C ARG A 236 12.12 -13.24 -15.65
N ILE A 237 10.91 -12.93 -15.21
CA ILE A 237 10.67 -12.30 -13.90
C ILE A 237 11.22 -13.20 -12.78
N GLU A 238 10.87 -14.50 -12.78
CA GLU A 238 11.38 -15.44 -11.78
C GLU A 238 12.90 -15.55 -11.81
N ALA A 239 13.51 -15.62 -12.99
CA ALA A 239 14.96 -15.66 -13.14
C ALA A 239 15.63 -14.41 -12.57
N TRP A 240 15.00 -13.24 -12.71
CA TRP A 240 15.49 -12.00 -12.12
C TRP A 240 15.34 -11.95 -10.62
N VAL A 241 14.20 -12.39 -10.08
CA VAL A 241 13.98 -12.51 -8.64
C VAL A 241 15.05 -13.41 -8.02
N ASP A 242 15.27 -14.59 -8.61
CA ASP A 242 16.30 -15.53 -8.14
C ASP A 242 17.70 -14.91 -8.24
N ARG A 243 18.04 -14.23 -9.34
CA ARG A 243 19.34 -13.57 -9.51
C ARG A 243 19.58 -12.45 -8.50
N VAL A 244 18.57 -11.66 -8.16
CA VAL A 244 18.65 -10.58 -7.17
C VAL A 244 18.88 -11.16 -5.77
N ILE A 245 18.15 -12.21 -5.38
CA ILE A 245 18.31 -12.86 -4.08
C ILE A 245 19.67 -13.58 -3.98
N ASP A 246 20.03 -14.35 -5.01
CA ASP A 246 21.25 -15.16 -5.05
C ASP A 246 22.53 -14.30 -5.07
N GLY A 247 22.47 -13.09 -5.63
CA GLY A 247 23.60 -12.17 -5.70
C GLY A 247 24.19 -11.80 -4.33
N VAL A 248 23.38 -11.81 -3.27
CA VAL A 248 23.83 -11.53 -1.88
C VAL A 248 23.73 -12.75 -0.96
N THR A 249 23.32 -13.91 -1.48
CA THR A 249 23.22 -15.16 -0.72
C THR A 249 24.15 -16.22 -1.30
N ALA A 250 23.69 -17.06 -2.22
CA ALA A 250 24.50 -18.05 -2.92
C ALA A 250 23.89 -18.38 -4.30
N ALA A 251 24.73 -18.69 -5.28
CA ALA A 251 24.31 -18.94 -6.66
C ALA A 251 23.34 -20.14 -6.77
N GLY A 252 22.16 -19.89 -7.35
CA GLY A 252 21.10 -20.89 -7.57
C GLY A 252 20.37 -21.33 -6.30
N LEU A 253 20.62 -20.70 -5.15
CA LEU A 253 20.07 -21.11 -3.86
C LEU A 253 18.55 -20.89 -3.79
N SER A 254 18.06 -19.70 -4.16
CA SER A 254 16.63 -19.36 -4.15
C SER A 254 15.82 -20.38 -4.94
N LYS A 255 16.22 -20.65 -6.19
CA LYS A 255 15.58 -21.66 -7.04
C LYS A 255 15.67 -23.07 -6.45
N ALA A 256 16.84 -23.46 -5.96
CA ALA A 256 17.05 -24.77 -5.37
C ALA A 256 16.13 -25.01 -4.16
N LEU A 257 15.94 -24.01 -3.30
CA LEU A 257 15.06 -24.10 -2.14
C LEU A 257 13.57 -24.16 -2.52
N ARG A 258 13.13 -23.50 -3.60
CA ARG A 258 11.73 -23.60 -4.07
C ARG A 258 11.41 -24.94 -4.73
N GLU A 259 12.36 -25.48 -5.47
CA GLU A 259 12.16 -26.67 -6.30
C GLU A 259 12.73 -27.92 -5.61
N GLU A 260 13.98 -28.25 -5.92
CA GLU A 260 14.61 -29.51 -5.55
C GLU A 260 14.69 -29.71 -4.03
N PHE A 261 14.87 -28.64 -3.25
CA PHE A 261 15.15 -28.61 -1.81
C PHE A 261 14.06 -27.98 -0.94
N ARG A 262 12.81 -27.99 -1.40
CA ARG A 262 11.64 -27.43 -0.68
C ARG A 262 11.37 -27.97 0.73
N ASP A 263 11.86 -29.16 1.06
CA ASP A 263 11.77 -29.72 2.42
C ASP A 263 12.76 -29.08 3.40
N LEU A 264 13.80 -28.39 2.90
CA LEU A 264 14.78 -27.66 3.70
C LEU A 264 14.30 -26.24 4.01
N ALA A 265 13.60 -25.61 3.08
CA ALA A 265 12.96 -24.31 3.26
C ALA A 265 11.44 -24.47 3.19
N PRO A 266 10.82 -25.14 4.18
CA PRO A 266 9.39 -25.37 4.15
C PRO A 266 8.68 -24.01 4.16
N SER A 267 7.83 -23.80 3.16
CA SER A 267 6.93 -22.66 3.12
C SER A 267 5.90 -22.77 4.24
N GLU A 268 5.23 -21.66 4.51
CA GLU A 268 4.15 -21.59 5.51
C GLU A 268 3.14 -22.74 5.35
N ASP A 269 2.74 -23.05 4.11
CA ASP A 269 1.76 -24.11 3.82
C ASP A 269 2.21 -25.50 4.31
N ILE A 270 3.52 -25.75 4.34
CA ILE A 270 4.11 -27.01 4.81
C ILE A 270 4.24 -27.02 6.34
N LEU A 271 4.46 -25.86 6.96
CA LEU A 271 4.69 -25.72 8.40
C LEU A 271 3.42 -25.57 9.22
N VAL A 272 2.34 -25.03 8.63
CA VAL A 272 1.06 -24.82 9.30
C VAL A 272 0.51 -26.13 9.84
N GLY A 273 0.49 -27.22 9.05
CA GLY A 273 -0.02 -28.52 9.49
C GLY A 273 0.65 -29.07 10.76
N PRO A 274 1.99 -29.20 10.80
CA PRO A 274 2.73 -29.60 12.00
C PRO A 274 2.56 -28.66 13.20
N ILE A 275 2.52 -27.34 13.00
CA ILE A 275 2.27 -26.36 14.08
C ILE A 275 0.89 -26.59 14.67
N VAL A 276 -0.11 -26.68 13.80
CA VAL A 276 -1.52 -26.91 14.14
C VAL A 276 -1.68 -28.24 14.88
N ALA A 277 -1.04 -29.30 14.42
CA ALA A 277 -1.07 -30.62 15.07
C ALA A 277 -0.41 -30.60 16.45
N GLU A 278 0.74 -29.94 16.61
CA GLU A 278 1.43 -29.85 17.91
C GLU A 278 0.68 -28.97 18.91
N LEU A 279 0.14 -27.83 18.46
CA LEU A 279 -0.71 -26.96 19.30
C LEU A 279 -1.98 -27.69 19.71
N SER A 280 -2.54 -28.54 18.85
CA SER A 280 -3.67 -29.41 19.18
C SER A 280 -3.32 -30.44 20.25
N ASP A 281 -2.20 -31.15 20.09
CA ASP A 281 -1.75 -32.18 21.04
C ASP A 281 -1.45 -31.60 22.43
N ARG A 282 -1.04 -30.34 22.50
CA ARG A 282 -0.71 -29.63 23.76
C ARG A 282 -1.80 -28.69 24.26
N ARG A 283 -2.97 -28.66 23.61
CA ARG A 283 -4.08 -27.79 23.97
C ARG A 283 -4.50 -27.95 25.44
N GLU A 284 -4.47 -29.18 25.95
CA GLU A 284 -4.77 -29.47 27.37
C GLU A 284 -3.65 -29.04 28.32
N ASP A 285 -2.38 -29.13 27.90
CA ASP A 285 -1.19 -28.81 28.71
C ASP A 285 -1.05 -27.29 28.96
N TYR A 286 -1.59 -26.46 28.06
CA TYR A 286 -1.54 -25.00 28.18
C TYR A 286 -2.65 -24.42 29.07
N GLY A 287 -3.60 -25.23 29.55
CA GLY A 287 -4.63 -24.79 30.50
C GLY A 287 -5.45 -23.57 30.03
N GLY A 288 -5.61 -23.39 28.71
CA GLY A 288 -6.28 -22.23 28.11
C GLY A 288 -5.48 -20.93 28.11
N CYS A 289 -4.20 -20.96 28.50
CA CYS A 289 -3.30 -19.79 28.47
C CYS A 289 -2.23 -19.97 27.38
N LEU A 290 -2.17 -19.05 26.42
CA LEU A 290 -1.11 -19.01 25.41
C LEU A 290 0.28 -18.95 26.10
N PRO A 291 1.32 -19.62 25.57
CA PRO A 291 2.67 -19.47 26.07
C PRO A 291 3.12 -18.00 25.96
N PRO A 292 3.82 -17.45 26.96
CA PRO A 292 4.20 -16.02 27.03
C PRO A 292 5.14 -15.56 25.90
N VAL A 293 5.65 -16.46 25.08
CA VAL A 293 6.52 -16.17 23.93
C VAL A 293 5.73 -15.63 22.72
N LEU A 294 4.39 -15.67 22.76
CA LEU A 294 3.54 -15.27 21.63
C LEU A 294 2.56 -14.18 22.04
N ASP A 295 3.09 -13.03 22.43
CA ASP A 295 2.34 -11.78 22.60
C ASP A 295 2.00 -11.13 21.22
N LEU A 296 1.78 -11.97 20.21
CA LEU A 296 1.51 -11.65 18.78
C LEU A 296 0.01 -11.69 18.46
N ALA A 297 -0.85 -11.63 19.47
CA ALA A 297 -2.26 -11.96 19.40
C ALA A 297 -3.23 -10.99 18.65
N PRO A 298 -2.89 -9.77 18.15
CA PRO A 298 -3.93 -8.91 17.59
C PRO A 298 -4.08 -8.98 16.08
N LEU A 299 -3.23 -9.69 15.33
CA LEU A 299 -3.29 -9.68 13.86
C LEU A 299 -4.46 -10.50 13.27
N ALA A 300 -5.36 -11.02 14.11
CA ALA A 300 -6.40 -11.95 13.70
C ALA A 300 -7.55 -11.08 13.20
N PRO A 301 -7.90 -11.10 11.90
CA PRO A 301 -9.09 -10.39 11.46
C PRO A 301 -10.29 -10.93 12.24
N ARG A 302 -10.83 -10.11 13.16
CA ARG A 302 -12.20 -10.27 13.63
C ARG A 302 -13.10 -9.60 12.60
N VAL A 303 -13.29 -10.27 11.49
CA VAL A 303 -14.43 -10.00 10.61
C VAL A 303 -15.44 -11.14 10.89
N PRO A 304 -16.72 -10.84 11.12
CA PRO A 304 -17.33 -10.62 12.43
C PRO A 304 -17.80 -11.87 13.21
N VAL A 305 -18.42 -11.60 14.36
CA VAL A 305 -19.11 -12.51 15.29
C VAL A 305 -20.25 -13.29 14.61
N PRO A 306 -20.48 -14.57 14.96
CA PRO A 306 -21.68 -15.30 14.52
C PRO A 306 -22.92 -14.79 15.25
N GLY A 307 -23.60 -13.87 14.56
CA GLY A 307 -25.04 -13.85 14.37
C GLY A 307 -25.42 -13.68 12.89
N VAL A 308 -24.44 -13.69 11.98
CA VAL A 308 -24.59 -13.29 10.56
C VAL A 308 -24.80 -14.48 9.61
N ASN A 309 -24.52 -15.72 10.01
CA ASN A 309 -24.88 -16.93 9.23
C ASN A 309 -26.36 -17.34 9.41
N GLY A 310 -27.22 -16.32 9.43
CA GLY A 310 -28.63 -16.35 9.84
C GLY A 310 -29.13 -15.00 10.35
N GLY A 311 -28.31 -13.95 10.26
CA GLY A 311 -28.77 -12.58 10.46
C GLY A 311 -29.81 -12.32 9.40
N ASP A 312 -31.00 -11.90 9.83
CA ASP A 312 -32.16 -11.74 8.97
C ASP A 312 -31.72 -10.93 7.73
N THR A 313 -32.00 -11.41 6.52
CA THR A 313 -31.74 -10.62 5.30
C THR A 313 -32.42 -9.24 5.42
N ALA A 314 -33.51 -9.18 6.18
CA ALA A 314 -34.14 -7.94 6.61
C ALA A 314 -33.21 -7.00 7.41
N ASP A 315 -32.30 -7.51 8.24
CA ASP A 315 -31.34 -6.72 9.01
C ASP A 315 -30.29 -6.06 8.11
N THR A 316 -29.76 -6.77 7.08
CA THR A 316 -28.80 -6.14 6.13
C THR A 316 -29.49 -5.00 5.40
N ALA A 317 -30.68 -5.26 4.86
CA ALA A 317 -31.45 -4.26 4.13
C ALA A 317 -31.79 -3.06 5.02
N ALA A 318 -32.14 -3.29 6.29
CA ALA A 318 -32.40 -2.23 7.25
C ALA A 318 -31.15 -1.40 7.55
N LEU A 319 -30.00 -2.05 7.76
CA LEU A 319 -28.72 -1.38 7.99
C LEU A 319 -28.32 -0.50 6.80
N VAL A 320 -28.34 -1.03 5.57
CA VAL A 320 -28.02 -0.26 4.35
C VAL A 320 -29.00 0.90 4.19
N ARG A 321 -30.30 0.68 4.43
CA ARG A 321 -31.32 1.74 4.32
C ARG A 321 -31.21 2.82 5.39
N SER A 322 -30.64 2.47 6.53
CA SER A 322 -30.38 3.41 7.63
C SER A 322 -29.10 4.23 7.45
N ALA A 323 -28.22 3.87 6.51
CA ALA A 323 -27.00 4.62 6.23
C ALA A 323 -27.33 6.06 5.79
N PRO A 324 -26.92 7.10 6.55
CA PRO A 324 -27.35 8.48 6.28
C PRO A 324 -27.08 8.96 4.86
N LEU A 325 -25.89 8.66 4.34
CA LEU A 325 -25.45 9.11 3.02
C LEU A 325 -26.23 8.42 1.89
N LEU A 326 -26.44 7.10 2.00
CA LEU A 326 -27.23 6.36 1.00
C LEU A 326 -28.71 6.75 1.06
N SER A 327 -29.26 6.94 2.25
CA SER A 327 -30.63 7.39 2.45
C SER A 327 -30.87 8.78 1.85
N ALA A 328 -29.93 9.72 2.04
CA ALA A 328 -30.01 11.04 1.43
C ALA A 328 -29.87 11.00 -0.10
N ALA A 329 -28.93 10.20 -0.63
CA ALA A 329 -28.77 10.00 -2.06
C ALA A 329 -30.01 9.37 -2.70
N ALA A 330 -30.63 8.40 -2.03
CA ALA A 330 -31.87 7.77 -2.43
C ALA A 330 -33.07 8.75 -2.36
N GLY A 331 -33.13 9.60 -1.34
CA GLY A 331 -34.12 10.67 -1.23
C GLY A 331 -34.03 11.66 -2.39
N LEU A 332 -32.82 12.02 -2.80
CA LEU A 332 -32.58 12.86 -3.98
C LEU A 332 -32.95 12.13 -5.29
N ALA A 333 -32.57 10.87 -5.44
CA ALA A 333 -32.93 10.06 -6.61
C ALA A 333 -34.45 9.91 -6.76
N ARG A 334 -35.15 9.66 -5.65
CA ARG A 334 -36.62 9.65 -5.60
C ARG A 334 -37.24 10.96 -6.07
N TRP A 335 -36.71 12.09 -5.59
CA TRP A 335 -37.21 13.42 -5.97
C TRP A 335 -37.08 13.67 -7.48
N VAL A 336 -35.98 13.20 -8.09
CA VAL A 336 -35.74 13.25 -9.54
C VAL A 336 -36.68 12.30 -10.30
N ASP A 337 -36.87 11.07 -9.80
CA ASP A 337 -37.74 10.04 -10.40
C ASP A 337 -39.21 10.47 -10.44
N GLU A 338 -39.73 11.03 -9.34
CA GLU A 338 -41.11 11.54 -9.23
C GLU A 338 -41.41 12.68 -10.23
N ARG A 339 -40.38 13.32 -10.81
CA ARG A 339 -40.49 14.37 -11.83
C ARG A 339 -40.22 13.90 -13.25
N GLY A 340 -39.86 12.62 -13.44
CA GLY A 340 -39.42 12.12 -14.75
C GLY A 340 -38.07 12.70 -15.19
N GLY A 341 -37.21 13.03 -14.24
CA GLY A 341 -35.90 13.68 -14.48
C GLY A 341 -35.93 15.21 -14.38
N ALA A 342 -34.76 15.82 -14.17
CA ALA A 342 -34.58 17.27 -14.04
C ALA A 342 -33.40 17.75 -14.90
N GLY A 343 -33.46 18.93 -15.50
CA GLY A 343 -32.26 19.53 -16.11
C GLY A 343 -31.19 19.85 -15.06
N GLU A 344 -29.90 19.93 -15.40
CA GLU A 344 -28.85 20.26 -14.40
C GLU A 344 -29.08 21.60 -13.69
N ALA A 345 -29.48 22.62 -14.44
CA ALA A 345 -29.82 23.93 -13.87
C ALA A 345 -31.08 23.89 -12.99
N GLU A 346 -32.02 22.98 -13.29
CA GLU A 346 -33.21 22.75 -12.47
C GLU A 346 -32.86 22.03 -11.17
N LEU A 347 -32.06 20.97 -11.26
CA LEU A 347 -31.54 20.26 -10.10
C LEU A 347 -30.81 21.22 -9.16
N GLY A 348 -29.89 22.03 -9.68
CA GLY A 348 -29.14 23.02 -8.90
C GLY A 348 -30.04 24.02 -8.16
N ARG A 349 -31.08 24.55 -8.82
CA ARG A 349 -32.05 25.47 -8.19
C ARG A 349 -32.88 24.82 -7.09
N HIS A 350 -33.13 23.51 -7.18
CA HIS A 350 -33.96 22.76 -6.24
C HIS A 350 -33.16 21.97 -5.19
N LEU A 351 -31.83 22.03 -5.20
CA LEU A 351 -31.02 21.42 -4.14
C LEU A 351 -31.38 22.04 -2.78
N GLY A 352 -31.62 23.35 -2.69
CA GLY A 352 -32.06 24.01 -1.45
C GLY A 352 -33.43 23.52 -0.94
N ASP A 353 -34.41 23.37 -1.84
CA ASP A 353 -35.74 22.83 -1.48
C ASP A 353 -35.63 21.36 -1.05
N THR A 354 -34.80 20.57 -1.74
CA THR A 354 -34.58 19.16 -1.45
C THR A 354 -33.81 18.97 -0.14
N ALA A 355 -32.83 19.83 0.11
CA ALA A 355 -32.09 19.95 1.37
C ALA A 355 -33.05 20.21 2.54
N ALA A 356 -33.94 21.18 2.41
CA ALA A 356 -34.97 21.45 3.43
C ALA A 356 -35.93 20.26 3.64
N HIS A 357 -36.33 19.59 2.56
CA HIS A 357 -37.20 18.40 2.64
C HIS A 357 -36.53 17.22 3.35
N LEU A 358 -35.25 17.00 3.09
CA LEU A 358 -34.46 15.91 3.67
C LEU A 358 -33.84 16.26 5.03
N GLY A 359 -33.98 17.51 5.50
CA GLY A 359 -33.37 17.98 6.75
C GLY A 359 -31.84 18.07 6.69
N VAL A 360 -31.30 18.33 5.50
CA VAL A 360 -29.86 18.35 5.22
C VAL A 360 -29.44 19.77 4.86
N PRO A 361 -28.27 20.28 5.27
CA PRO A 361 -27.78 21.58 4.82
C PRO A 361 -27.55 21.64 3.30
N GLU A 362 -27.86 22.77 2.67
CA GLU A 362 -27.69 22.95 1.21
C GLU A 362 -26.27 22.64 0.69
N PRO A 363 -25.17 23.10 1.33
CA PRO A 363 -23.81 22.74 0.89
C PRO A 363 -23.48 21.24 1.01
N VAL A 364 -24.20 20.53 1.88
CA VAL A 364 -24.08 19.07 2.02
C VAL A 364 -24.82 18.38 0.86
N MET A 365 -25.96 18.94 0.44
CA MET A 365 -26.78 18.36 -0.63
C MET A 365 -26.08 18.34 -1.99
N GLU A 366 -25.26 19.35 -2.32
CA GLU A 366 -24.42 19.32 -3.53
C GLU A 366 -23.46 18.12 -3.54
N ARG A 367 -22.88 17.80 -2.38
CA ARG A 367 -21.98 16.65 -2.24
C ARG A 367 -22.75 15.33 -2.25
N VAL A 368 -23.94 15.29 -1.68
CA VAL A 368 -24.86 14.14 -1.79
C VAL A 368 -25.22 13.90 -3.25
N ALA A 369 -25.47 14.95 -4.04
CA ALA A 369 -25.72 14.82 -5.48
C ALA A 369 -24.51 14.26 -6.23
N ARG A 370 -23.29 14.72 -5.92
CA ARG A 370 -22.05 14.16 -6.49
C ARG A 370 -21.88 12.68 -6.12
N PHE A 371 -22.07 12.35 -4.85
CA PHE A 371 -22.01 10.96 -4.38
C PHE A 371 -23.07 10.10 -5.06
N ALA A 372 -24.32 10.56 -5.17
CA ALA A 372 -25.41 9.85 -5.83
C ALA A 372 -25.11 9.57 -7.32
N ARG A 373 -24.38 10.46 -8.00
CA ARG A 373 -23.86 10.20 -9.36
C ARG A 373 -22.78 9.12 -9.35
N ALA A 374 -21.82 9.21 -8.43
CA ALA A 374 -20.71 8.26 -8.32
C ALA A 374 -21.18 6.82 -8.03
N VAL A 375 -22.29 6.65 -7.31
CA VAL A 375 -22.90 5.33 -7.04
C VAL A 375 -24.04 4.99 -7.99
N SER A 376 -24.21 5.72 -9.09
CA SER A 376 -25.25 5.47 -10.10
C SER A 376 -26.70 5.51 -9.56
N MET A 377 -26.97 6.21 -8.46
CA MET A 377 -28.34 6.53 -8.02
C MET A 377 -28.93 7.67 -8.87
N LEU A 378 -28.06 8.56 -9.36
CA LEU A 378 -28.38 9.54 -10.38
C LEU A 378 -27.52 9.27 -11.61
N ARG A 379 -28.07 9.49 -12.80
CA ARG A 379 -27.34 9.44 -14.07
C ARG A 379 -27.68 10.65 -14.92
N VAL A 380 -26.75 11.08 -15.77
CA VAL A 380 -27.02 12.13 -16.77
C VAL A 380 -27.33 11.44 -18.10
N GLN A 381 -28.52 11.70 -18.65
CA GLN A 381 -28.98 11.18 -19.93
C GLN A 381 -29.63 12.32 -20.72
N ASP A 382 -29.15 12.58 -21.93
CA ASP A 382 -29.67 13.63 -22.82
C ASP A 382 -29.72 15.04 -22.17
N GLY A 383 -28.69 15.39 -21.39
CA GLY A 383 -28.61 16.67 -20.66
C GLY A 383 -29.60 16.79 -19.49
N ARG A 384 -30.28 15.70 -19.13
CA ARG A 384 -31.17 15.62 -17.97
C ARG A 384 -30.59 14.65 -16.95
N VAL A 385 -30.72 14.99 -15.68
CA VAL A 385 -30.46 14.09 -14.57
C VAL A 385 -31.70 13.22 -14.36
N ALA A 386 -31.51 11.91 -14.41
CA ALA A 386 -32.54 10.91 -14.15
C ALA A 386 -32.09 10.00 -12.99
N ALA A 387 -33.04 9.24 -12.41
CA ALA A 387 -32.67 8.16 -11.51
C ALA A 387 -31.89 7.07 -12.28
N GLY A 388 -30.83 6.57 -11.67
CA GLY A 388 -29.96 5.54 -12.23
C GLY A 388 -30.31 4.13 -11.76
N GLU A 389 -29.48 3.15 -12.11
CA GLU A 389 -29.72 1.74 -11.78
C GLU A 389 -29.67 1.45 -10.28
N ALA A 390 -28.77 2.11 -9.54
CA ALA A 390 -28.67 1.92 -8.10
C ALA A 390 -29.90 2.43 -7.34
N TRP A 391 -30.70 3.32 -7.93
CA TRP A 391 -32.02 3.68 -7.37
C TRP A 391 -33.00 2.51 -7.44
N SER A 392 -33.01 1.74 -8.53
CA SER A 392 -33.83 0.53 -8.65
C SER A 392 -33.39 -0.52 -7.64
N ILE A 393 -32.08 -0.75 -7.49
CA ILE A 393 -31.50 -1.62 -6.46
C ILE A 393 -31.93 -1.17 -5.06
N TRP A 394 -31.85 0.13 -4.76
CA TRP A 394 -32.28 0.65 -3.46
C TRP A 394 -33.76 0.34 -3.14
N ARG A 395 -34.63 0.52 -4.14
CA ARG A 395 -36.09 0.38 -4.01
C ARG A 395 -36.53 -1.07 -3.92
N GLU A 396 -36.01 -1.92 -4.80
CA GLU A 396 -36.55 -3.26 -5.07
C GLU A 396 -35.54 -4.38 -4.80
N GLY A 397 -34.26 -4.04 -4.69
CA GLY A 397 -33.19 -5.00 -4.46
C GLY A 397 -33.37 -5.75 -3.15
N ASP A 398 -32.89 -6.98 -3.16
CA ASP A 398 -32.84 -7.80 -1.96
C ASP A 398 -31.66 -7.40 -1.06
N ALA A 399 -31.40 -8.20 -0.03
CA ALA A 399 -30.33 -7.92 0.92
C ALA A 399 -28.92 -7.98 0.28
N ASP A 400 -28.73 -8.85 -0.71
CA ASP A 400 -27.45 -9.03 -1.38
C ASP A 400 -27.22 -7.88 -2.37
N ASP A 401 -28.26 -7.48 -3.11
CA ASP A 401 -28.22 -6.29 -3.98
C ASP A 401 -27.88 -5.02 -3.17
N LEU A 402 -28.51 -4.85 -2.00
CA LEU A 402 -28.25 -3.71 -1.11
C LEU A 402 -26.86 -3.77 -0.48
N LEU A 403 -26.34 -4.96 -0.16
CA LEU A 403 -24.98 -5.12 0.33
C LEU A 403 -23.96 -4.77 -0.76
N ASN A 404 -24.19 -5.22 -2.00
CA ASN A 404 -23.36 -4.85 -3.14
C ASN A 404 -23.40 -3.34 -3.39
N LEU A 405 -24.56 -2.70 -3.29
CA LEU A 405 -24.67 -1.24 -3.34
C LEU A 405 -23.83 -0.56 -2.25
N ALA A 406 -23.80 -1.09 -1.03
CA ALA A 406 -22.95 -0.56 0.04
C ALA A 406 -21.44 -0.74 -0.26
N VAL A 407 -21.04 -1.86 -0.87
CA VAL A 407 -19.67 -2.10 -1.34
C VAL A 407 -19.27 -1.09 -2.43
N THR A 408 -20.11 -0.90 -3.46
CA THR A 408 -19.87 0.10 -4.52
C THR A 408 -19.79 1.51 -3.95
N SER A 409 -20.61 1.80 -2.94
CA SER A 409 -20.64 3.09 -2.25
C SER A 409 -19.36 3.38 -1.47
N TYR A 410 -18.79 2.34 -0.85
CA TYR A 410 -17.47 2.43 -0.24
C TYR A 410 -16.39 2.80 -1.26
N ALA A 411 -16.37 2.12 -2.42
CA ALA A 411 -15.43 2.43 -3.49
C ALA A 411 -15.59 3.88 -4.02
N ALA A 412 -16.83 4.36 -4.18
CA ALA A 412 -17.10 5.73 -4.59
C ALA A 412 -16.58 6.77 -3.57
N VAL A 413 -16.81 6.55 -2.27
CA VAL A 413 -16.27 7.41 -1.20
C VAL A 413 -14.75 7.46 -1.27
N ARG A 414 -14.09 6.32 -1.50
CA ARG A 414 -12.64 6.26 -1.62
C ARG A 414 -12.12 7.08 -2.79
N THR A 415 -12.69 6.91 -3.98
CA THR A 415 -12.30 7.69 -5.16
C THR A 415 -12.49 9.19 -4.93
N MET A 416 -13.59 9.57 -4.27
CA MET A 416 -13.82 10.97 -3.89
C MET A 416 -12.76 11.51 -2.92
N VAL A 417 -12.26 10.69 -1.99
CA VAL A 417 -11.18 11.08 -1.07
C VAL A 417 -9.83 11.17 -1.80
N ALA A 418 -9.51 10.21 -2.65
CA ALA A 418 -8.24 10.19 -3.39
C ALA A 418 -8.08 11.42 -4.30
N GLY A 419 -9.18 11.89 -4.91
CA GLY A 419 -9.18 13.15 -5.68
C GLY A 419 -8.83 14.38 -4.82
N LEU A 420 -9.12 14.36 -3.52
CA LEU A 420 -8.80 15.48 -2.62
C LEU A 420 -7.32 15.52 -2.23
N THR A 421 -6.62 14.38 -2.28
CA THR A 421 -5.18 14.31 -1.98
C THR A 421 -4.31 14.57 -3.21
N GLY A 422 -4.80 14.27 -4.42
CA GLY A 422 -4.02 14.40 -5.66
C GLY A 422 -3.88 15.84 -6.19
N ASP A 423 -4.84 16.73 -5.93
CA ASP A 423 -4.85 18.09 -6.50
C ASP A 423 -3.92 19.10 -5.78
N GLY A 424 -3.27 18.70 -4.67
CA GLY A 424 -2.46 19.60 -3.83
C GLY A 424 -1.08 19.98 -4.39
N ASP A 425 -0.54 19.20 -5.33
CA ASP A 425 0.81 19.43 -5.88
C ASP A 425 0.80 20.27 -7.17
N GLY A 426 -0.38 20.70 -7.63
CA GLY A 426 -0.55 21.64 -8.72
C GLY A 426 -0.30 23.07 -8.26
N HIS A 427 0.89 23.60 -8.55
CA HIS A 427 1.16 25.05 -8.47
C HIS A 427 -0.05 25.86 -8.97
N GLY A 428 -0.56 26.74 -8.11
CA GLY A 428 -1.64 27.66 -8.43
C GLY A 428 -1.30 28.53 -9.64
N GLN A 429 -1.67 28.07 -10.82
CA GLN A 429 -1.80 28.89 -12.00
C GLN A 429 -3.25 29.35 -12.04
N ALA A 430 -3.51 30.43 -11.30
CA ALA A 430 -4.76 31.15 -11.37
C ALA A 430 -5.05 31.49 -12.84
N CYS A 431 -6.23 31.10 -13.30
CA CYS A 431 -6.85 31.66 -14.49
C CYS A 431 -7.02 33.18 -14.27
N ASP A 432 -6.05 33.95 -14.75
CA ASP A 432 -6.17 35.39 -14.94
C ASP A 432 -7.14 35.63 -16.10
N GLN A 433 -8.44 35.63 -15.76
CA GLN A 433 -9.46 36.16 -16.65
C GLN A 433 -9.35 37.69 -16.62
N GLY A 434 -8.75 38.23 -17.68
CA GLY A 434 -8.59 39.66 -17.89
C GLY A 434 -9.93 40.40 -17.77
N VAL A 435 -10.07 41.13 -16.67
CA VAL A 435 -11.07 42.19 -16.52
C VAL A 435 -10.37 43.50 -16.83
N GLY A 436 -10.67 44.06 -18.00
CA GLY A 436 -10.25 45.41 -18.37
C GLY A 436 -10.86 46.47 -17.44
N GLN A 437 -10.04 47.40 -16.96
CA GLN A 437 -10.49 48.69 -16.48
C GLN A 437 -9.74 49.84 -17.18
N PRO A 438 -10.39 51.00 -17.35
CA PRO A 438 -10.05 52.00 -18.35
C PRO A 438 -8.98 52.99 -17.87
N ALA A 439 -8.36 53.63 -18.86
CA ALA A 439 -7.32 54.64 -18.73
C ALA A 439 -7.81 55.94 -18.06
N GLU A 440 -7.06 56.40 -17.07
CA GLU A 440 -6.99 57.82 -16.69
C GLU A 440 -5.99 58.54 -17.61
N GLY A 441 -6.49 59.57 -18.30
CA GLY A 441 -5.66 60.51 -19.06
C GLY A 441 -5.12 61.62 -18.15
N ALA A 442 -3.83 61.93 -18.29
CA ALA A 442 -3.25 63.19 -17.85
C ALA A 442 -2.23 63.68 -18.87
N GLU A 443 -2.39 64.94 -19.22
CA GLU A 443 -1.78 65.72 -20.29
C GLU A 443 -0.28 66.01 -20.13
N ARG A 444 0.35 66.31 -21.29
CA ARG A 444 1.52 67.20 -21.59
C ARG A 444 2.51 66.46 -22.50
N GLY A 445 3.01 66.98 -23.60
CA GLY A 445 2.92 68.30 -24.23
C GLY A 445 4.00 68.35 -25.33
N GLU A 446 3.63 68.93 -26.47
CA GLU A 446 4.45 69.67 -27.45
C GLU A 446 5.87 69.16 -27.85
N ARG A 447 6.03 68.70 -29.11
CA ARG A 447 6.91 69.32 -30.13
C ARG A 447 6.94 68.57 -31.48
N GLU A 448 6.56 69.30 -32.53
CA GLU A 448 6.97 69.15 -33.94
C GLU A 448 8.44 69.62 -34.16
N PRO A 449 9.04 69.53 -35.37
CA PRO A 449 8.77 68.71 -36.57
C PRO A 449 10.06 68.11 -37.21
N ASP A 450 9.90 67.55 -38.42
CA ASP A 450 10.81 67.61 -39.61
C ASP A 450 11.38 66.30 -40.24
N THR A 451 10.74 65.97 -41.39
CA THR A 451 11.29 65.61 -42.73
C THR A 451 11.77 64.17 -43.07
N PRO A 452 11.92 63.77 -44.37
CA PRO A 452 10.98 62.87 -45.05
C PRO A 452 11.65 61.67 -45.79
N GLY A 453 10.84 60.83 -46.44
CA GLY A 453 11.21 60.31 -47.77
C GLY A 453 11.00 58.83 -48.07
N LEU A 454 10.28 58.59 -49.19
CA LEU A 454 10.48 57.57 -50.24
C LEU A 454 10.31 56.10 -49.84
N GLY A 455 9.65 55.19 -50.55
CA GLY A 455 8.97 55.13 -51.86
C GLY A 455 8.21 53.78 -51.85
N GLU A 456 7.03 53.69 -52.45
CA GLU A 456 6.83 53.01 -53.75
C GLU A 456 7.62 51.69 -53.86
N ASP A 457 6.92 50.56 -53.77
CA ASP A 457 6.86 49.63 -54.90
C ASP A 457 5.74 48.59 -54.68
N ASP A 458 4.88 48.53 -55.70
CA ASP A 458 3.87 47.54 -55.98
C ASP A 458 4.48 46.13 -56.18
N ASP A 459 3.81 45.08 -55.71
CA ASP A 459 3.31 44.06 -56.65
C ASP A 459 2.26 43.13 -55.99
N PRO A 460 1.27 42.64 -56.76
CA PRO A 460 0.12 41.88 -56.31
C PRO A 460 0.36 40.36 -56.43
N PHE A 461 -0.48 39.52 -55.81
CA PHE A 461 -1.14 38.35 -56.44
C PHE A 461 -1.84 37.45 -55.40
N LEU A 462 -3.06 37.05 -55.79
CA LEU A 462 -3.90 35.93 -55.32
C LEU A 462 -4.80 36.12 -54.10
N ALA A 463 -6.04 36.49 -54.44
CA ALA A 463 -7.24 35.98 -53.84
C ALA A 463 -7.34 34.44 -53.98
N SER A 464 -7.78 33.79 -52.91
CA SER A 464 -8.65 32.61 -52.95
C SER A 464 -9.43 32.55 -51.62
N ASP A 465 -10.66 33.06 -51.67
CA ASP A 465 -11.91 32.28 -51.44
C ASP A 465 -11.64 30.76 -51.38
N GLU A 466 -12.25 29.91 -50.56
CA GLU A 466 -13.47 29.90 -49.76
C GLU A 466 -13.45 28.52 -49.03
N ASP A 467 -14.25 28.40 -47.96
CA ASP A 467 -14.79 27.15 -47.40
C ASP A 467 -13.83 26.13 -46.70
N ASP A 468 -13.63 26.33 -45.39
CA ASP A 468 -13.35 25.24 -44.45
C ASP A 468 -14.62 24.93 -43.65
N ASP A 469 -15.30 23.87 -44.07
CA ASP A 469 -16.39 23.21 -43.34
C ASP A 469 -15.88 22.62 -42.02
N LEU A 470 -16.23 23.25 -40.91
CA LEU A 470 -16.13 22.71 -39.55
C LEU A 470 -17.13 21.56 -39.36
N PHE A 471 -16.80 20.36 -39.86
CA PHE A 471 -17.39 19.11 -39.41
C PHE A 471 -16.78 18.73 -38.06
N LEU A 472 -17.50 19.02 -36.98
CA LEU A 472 -17.29 18.37 -35.68
C LEU A 472 -17.87 16.95 -35.80
N GLU A 473 -17.01 15.95 -35.99
CA GLU A 473 -17.42 14.56 -35.81
C GLU A 473 -17.80 14.31 -34.35
N PRO A 474 -18.89 13.57 -34.08
CA PRO A 474 -19.36 13.32 -32.72
C PRO A 474 -18.42 12.34 -32.02
N ASP A 475 -18.09 12.68 -30.77
CA ASP A 475 -17.31 11.88 -29.82
C ASP A 475 -17.65 10.38 -29.91
N GLU A 476 -16.68 9.61 -30.40
CA GLU A 476 -16.63 8.16 -30.21
C GLU A 476 -16.43 7.91 -28.71
N PHE A 477 -17.54 7.64 -28.03
CA PHE A 477 -17.56 6.94 -26.75
C PHE A 477 -16.90 5.57 -26.94
N THR A 478 -15.60 5.48 -26.70
CA THR A 478 -14.93 4.20 -26.45
C THR A 478 -15.46 3.65 -25.14
N SER A 479 -16.00 2.45 -25.18
CA SER A 479 -16.51 1.70 -24.04
C SER A 479 -15.42 1.48 -22.99
N ASP A 480 -15.63 2.06 -21.80
CA ASP A 480 -14.86 1.87 -20.57
C ASP A 480 -14.98 0.43 -20.05
N GLU A 481 -14.32 -0.54 -20.70
CA GLU A 481 -14.19 -1.92 -20.19
C GLU A 481 -12.94 -2.13 -19.31
N ASP A 482 -12.13 -1.09 -19.08
CA ASP A 482 -10.91 -1.17 -18.26
C ASP A 482 -11.11 -0.77 -16.78
N ASP A 483 -12.33 -0.43 -16.36
CA ASP A 483 -12.61 0.13 -15.02
C ASP A 483 -12.85 -0.92 -13.90
N GLU A 484 -12.75 -2.23 -14.19
CA GLU A 484 -12.99 -3.28 -13.18
C GLU A 484 -11.77 -3.66 -12.32
N ARG A 485 -10.61 -3.02 -12.46
CA ARG A 485 -9.39 -3.32 -11.68
C ARG A 485 -9.26 -2.57 -10.34
N VAL A 486 -10.39 -2.23 -9.70
CA VAL A 486 -10.45 -1.46 -8.44
C VAL A 486 -10.11 -2.29 -7.18
N VAL A 487 -9.86 -3.60 -7.31
CA VAL A 487 -9.97 -4.55 -6.17
C VAL A 487 -8.63 -4.89 -5.46
N ASP A 488 -7.47 -4.88 -6.13
CA ASP A 488 -6.27 -5.54 -5.57
C ASP A 488 -5.43 -4.68 -4.58
N GLY A 489 -5.53 -3.35 -4.60
CA GLY A 489 -4.72 -2.46 -3.74
C GLY A 489 -5.31 -2.12 -2.37
N ASP A 490 -6.58 -2.49 -2.13
CA ASP A 490 -7.45 -1.72 -1.23
C ASP A 490 -8.06 -2.48 -0.07
N VAL A 491 -8.00 -3.81 -0.15
CA VAL A 491 -8.29 -4.69 0.98
C VAL A 491 -7.33 -4.46 2.15
N PRO A 492 -6.01 -4.18 1.96
CA PRO A 492 -5.09 -3.91 3.05
C PRO A 492 -5.47 -2.70 3.90
N VAL A 493 -5.91 -1.59 3.32
CA VAL A 493 -6.19 -0.36 4.09
C VAL A 493 -7.37 -0.56 5.04
N LEU A 494 -8.47 -1.17 4.60
CA LEU A 494 -9.59 -1.47 5.51
C LEU A 494 -9.26 -2.57 6.51
N PHE A 495 -8.49 -3.58 6.11
CA PHE A 495 -8.03 -4.61 7.04
C PHE A 495 -6.94 -4.11 8.01
N GLU A 496 -6.18 -3.07 7.67
CA GLU A 496 -5.25 -2.39 8.58
C GLU A 496 -6.00 -1.44 9.50
N LEU A 497 -7.03 -0.75 8.98
CA LEU A 497 -7.94 0.10 9.75
C LEU A 497 -8.78 -0.71 10.77
N PHE A 498 -9.16 -1.96 10.44
CA PHE A 498 -10.14 -2.74 11.22
C PHE A 498 -9.71 -4.17 11.59
N GLY A 499 -8.51 -4.59 11.21
CA GLY A 499 -7.91 -5.85 11.66
C GLY A 499 -7.46 -5.79 13.12
N GLN A 500 -7.37 -4.59 13.71
CA GLN A 500 -7.17 -4.42 15.14
C GLN A 500 -8.49 -4.56 15.88
N GLN A 501 -8.50 -5.37 16.93
CA GLN A 501 -9.70 -5.65 17.71
C GLN A 501 -10.34 -4.34 18.26
N GLY A 502 -11.60 -4.11 17.93
CA GLY A 502 -12.43 -3.10 18.59
C GLY A 502 -12.19 -1.68 18.08
N THR A 503 -11.84 -0.79 18.99
CA THR A 503 -11.67 0.64 18.71
C THR A 503 -10.24 0.98 18.31
N ALA A 504 -10.09 1.66 17.18
CA ALA A 504 -8.85 2.24 16.70
C ALA A 504 -8.79 3.74 17.02
N SER A 505 -7.57 4.28 17.13
CA SER A 505 -7.30 5.71 17.21
C SER A 505 -7.01 6.25 15.81
N VAL A 506 -7.60 7.39 15.42
CA VAL A 506 -7.30 8.06 14.15
C VAL A 506 -5.85 8.51 14.09
N ALA A 507 -5.30 9.03 15.18
CA ALA A 507 -3.89 9.38 15.25
C ALA A 507 -2.99 8.17 14.97
N ARG A 508 -3.31 7.02 15.58
CA ARG A 508 -2.57 5.78 15.34
C ARG A 508 -2.69 5.33 13.89
N LEU A 509 -3.91 5.31 13.34
CA LEU A 509 -4.16 4.94 11.94
C LEU A 509 -3.46 5.88 10.96
N ALA A 510 -3.37 7.17 11.29
CA ALA A 510 -2.63 8.15 10.51
C ALA A 510 -1.12 7.89 10.54
N ALA A 511 -0.56 7.58 11.71
CA ALA A 511 0.84 7.19 11.82
C ALA A 511 1.13 5.90 11.00
N ILE A 512 0.20 4.94 10.94
CA ILE A 512 0.35 3.74 10.09
C ILE A 512 0.42 4.16 8.62
N GLY A 513 -0.48 5.04 8.19
CA GLY A 513 -0.48 5.57 6.83
C GLY A 513 0.73 6.46 6.49
N LEU A 514 1.54 6.87 7.47
CA LEU A 514 2.84 7.52 7.28
C LEU A 514 4.00 6.51 7.30
N ASP A 515 3.70 5.21 7.29
CA ASP A 515 4.68 4.12 7.42
C ASP A 515 5.53 4.20 8.70
N TRP A 516 5.01 4.81 9.77
CA TRP A 516 5.73 4.88 11.04
C TRP A 516 5.85 3.50 11.67
N VAL A 517 6.98 3.23 12.32
CA VAL A 517 7.16 2.02 13.13
C VAL A 517 6.47 2.24 14.47
N ILE A 518 5.22 1.82 14.55
CA ILE A 518 4.37 2.02 15.72
C ILE A 518 4.55 0.84 16.68
N GLN A 519 5.05 1.10 17.89
CA GLN A 519 5.04 0.06 18.93
C GLN A 519 3.59 -0.23 19.37
N ARG A 520 3.40 -1.37 20.02
CA ARG A 520 2.08 -1.76 20.53
C ARG A 520 1.55 -0.67 21.46
N ALA A 521 0.30 -0.23 21.23
CA ALA A 521 -0.40 0.62 22.18
C ALA A 521 -0.42 -0.12 23.54
N ARG A 522 0.13 0.52 24.58
CA ARG A 522 0.28 -0.12 25.90
C ARG A 522 -1.06 -0.49 26.54
N GLU A 523 -2.14 0.17 26.11
CA GLU A 523 -3.49 -0.01 26.65
C GLU A 523 -4.56 0.07 25.55
N PRO A 524 -5.66 -0.69 25.67
CA PRO A 524 -6.76 -0.66 24.70
C PRO A 524 -7.39 0.74 24.65
N VAL A 525 -7.70 1.21 23.44
CA VAL A 525 -8.51 2.42 23.26
C VAL A 525 -9.89 2.17 23.87
N LEU A 526 -10.41 3.13 24.64
CA LEU A 526 -11.74 2.99 25.22
C LEU A 526 -12.79 2.85 24.10
N PRO A 527 -13.78 1.96 24.25
CA PRO A 527 -14.82 1.79 23.25
C PRO A 527 -15.59 3.10 23.04
N VAL A 528 -15.94 3.40 21.77
CA VAL A 528 -16.86 4.50 21.44
C VAL A 528 -18.17 4.20 22.17
N PRO A 529 -18.66 5.09 23.06
CA PRO A 529 -20.01 4.96 23.57
C PRO A 529 -20.93 4.88 22.34
N PRO A 530 -21.89 3.93 22.28
CA PRO A 530 -22.84 3.94 21.18
C PRO A 530 -23.41 5.34 21.10
N ALA A 531 -23.22 5.99 19.94
CA ALA A 531 -23.78 7.30 19.71
C ALA A 531 -25.24 7.22 20.16
N GLY A 532 -25.70 8.22 20.93
CA GLY A 532 -27.12 8.33 21.21
C GLY A 532 -27.92 8.37 19.91
N PRO A 533 -29.25 8.48 19.92
CA PRO A 533 -29.99 8.84 18.72
C PRO A 533 -29.56 10.24 18.28
N GLU A 534 -28.44 10.32 17.56
CA GLU A 534 -27.90 11.52 16.98
C GLU A 534 -28.86 11.96 15.88
N ASP A 535 -29.00 13.27 15.75
CA ASP A 535 -29.70 13.87 14.63
C ASP A 535 -29.07 13.35 13.32
N PRO A 536 -29.79 12.56 12.50
CA PRO A 536 -29.24 12.01 11.26
C PRO A 536 -28.72 13.11 10.32
N GLY A 537 -29.29 14.31 10.38
CA GLY A 537 -28.82 15.47 9.64
C GLY A 537 -27.44 15.95 10.10
N ALA A 538 -27.14 15.89 11.40
CA ALA A 538 -25.84 16.23 11.95
C ALA A 538 -24.77 15.19 11.58
N SER A 539 -25.10 13.90 11.68
CA SER A 539 -24.22 12.81 11.25
C SER A 539 -23.88 12.93 9.76
N LEU A 540 -24.89 13.12 8.90
CA LEU A 540 -24.67 13.34 7.47
C LEU A 540 -23.87 14.60 7.18
N ALA A 541 -24.13 15.70 7.90
CA ALA A 541 -23.38 16.94 7.72
C ALA A 541 -21.90 16.79 8.10
N MET A 542 -21.59 16.00 9.13
CA MET A 542 -20.22 15.65 9.51
C MET A 542 -19.57 14.79 8.41
N SER A 543 -20.22 13.71 8.01
CA SER A 543 -19.73 12.82 6.95
C SER A 543 -19.53 13.51 5.62
N MET A 544 -20.28 14.56 5.35
CA MET A 544 -20.21 15.30 4.10
C MET A 544 -19.52 16.65 4.25
N ARG A 545 -18.83 16.96 5.35
CA ARG A 545 -18.11 18.23 5.55
C ARG A 545 -17.15 18.54 4.40
N ALA A 546 -16.95 19.83 4.09
CA ALA A 546 -15.99 20.23 3.07
C ALA A 546 -14.63 19.69 3.46
N TRP A 547 -13.90 19.13 2.50
CA TRP A 547 -12.48 18.93 2.74
C TRP A 547 -11.82 20.31 2.78
N ASP A 548 -11.34 20.67 3.96
CA ASP A 548 -10.37 21.73 4.13
C ASP A 548 -9.22 21.12 4.95
N PRO A 549 -8.07 20.84 4.32
CA PRO A 549 -6.95 20.20 5.01
C PRO A 549 -6.38 21.10 6.11
N LEU A 550 -6.74 22.38 6.09
CA LEU A 550 -6.32 23.40 7.04
C LEU A 550 -7.38 23.69 8.11
N ASP A 551 -8.59 23.11 8.07
CA ASP A 551 -9.59 23.32 9.13
C ASP A 551 -9.15 22.59 10.41
N PRO A 552 -8.64 23.31 11.43
CA PRO A 552 -8.24 22.68 12.69
C PRO A 552 -9.45 22.18 13.48
N GLY A 553 -10.67 22.62 13.13
CA GLY A 553 -11.91 22.18 13.73
C GLY A 553 -12.47 20.88 13.14
N ALA A 554 -11.82 20.27 12.15
CA ALA A 554 -12.21 18.97 11.60
C ALA A 554 -11.76 17.82 12.50
N TYR A 555 -10.54 17.90 13.02
CA TYR A 555 -9.99 16.93 13.95
C TYR A 555 -8.78 17.52 14.68
N ALA A 556 -8.71 17.27 15.99
CA ALA A 556 -7.56 17.59 16.82
C ALA A 556 -6.90 16.29 17.26
N LEU A 557 -5.57 16.24 17.17
CA LEU A 557 -4.80 15.15 17.75
C LEU A 557 -5.07 15.07 19.27
N PRO A 558 -4.99 13.87 19.86
CA PRO A 558 -4.88 13.71 21.30
C PRO A 558 -3.75 14.56 21.90
N ASP A 559 -3.80 14.75 23.22
CA ASP A 559 -2.66 15.34 23.95
C ASP A 559 -1.43 14.43 23.88
N ASP A 560 -0.27 14.98 24.24
CA ASP A 560 1.05 14.36 24.00
C ASP A 560 1.18 13.03 24.74
N ASP A 561 0.72 12.99 26.00
CA ASP A 561 0.74 11.78 26.84
C ASP A 561 -0.11 10.67 26.21
N GLU A 562 -1.30 11.02 25.73
CA GLU A 562 -2.21 10.09 25.06
C GLU A 562 -1.68 9.66 23.69
N LEU A 563 -1.05 10.57 22.94
CA LEU A 563 -0.46 10.31 21.63
C LEU A 563 0.73 9.36 21.71
N GLU A 564 1.63 9.58 22.67
CA GLU A 564 2.74 8.68 23.00
C GLU A 564 2.22 7.30 23.41
N ARG A 565 1.16 7.24 24.21
CA ARG A 565 0.51 5.97 24.60
C ARG A 565 -0.10 5.24 23.39
N LEU A 566 -0.74 5.97 22.48
CA LEU A 566 -1.45 5.42 21.33
C LEU A 566 -0.52 4.98 20.20
N ILE A 567 0.59 5.68 19.97
CA ILE A 567 1.55 5.37 18.90
C ILE A 567 2.72 4.54 19.44
N GLY A 568 3.01 4.59 20.74
CA GLY A 568 4.11 3.83 21.33
C GLY A 568 5.47 4.30 20.84
N LEU A 569 5.69 5.61 20.78
CA LEU A 569 7.00 6.17 20.43
C LEU A 569 7.87 6.24 21.70
N ASP A 570 9.16 5.95 21.53
CA ASP A 570 10.14 6.04 22.64
C ASP A 570 10.57 7.50 22.90
N GLU A 571 10.38 8.39 21.92
CA GLU A 571 10.70 9.81 21.99
C GLU A 571 9.45 10.66 21.67
N PRO A 572 9.29 11.83 22.32
CA PRO A 572 8.21 12.76 22.00
C PRO A 572 8.35 13.29 20.58
N LEU A 573 7.22 13.41 19.87
CA LEU A 573 7.17 13.98 18.53
C LEU A 573 7.68 15.42 18.51
N ASP A 574 8.54 15.73 17.55
CA ASP A 574 8.91 17.11 17.29
C ASP A 574 7.76 17.90 16.63
N ALA A 575 7.96 19.22 16.47
CA ALA A 575 6.92 20.09 15.93
C ALA A 575 6.57 19.78 14.46
N ASP A 576 7.55 19.32 13.68
CA ASP A 576 7.38 19.01 12.26
C ASP A 576 6.68 17.64 12.10
N GLU A 577 7.10 16.64 12.86
CA GLU A 577 6.45 15.31 12.91
C GLU A 577 5.01 15.42 13.41
N ARG A 578 4.76 16.26 14.42
CA ARG A 578 3.41 16.52 14.90
C ARG A 578 2.55 17.22 13.86
N ALA A 579 3.12 18.17 13.10
CA ALA A 579 2.40 18.84 12.03
C ALA A 579 2.05 17.88 10.89
N GLU A 580 2.98 16.98 10.53
CA GLU A 580 2.76 15.91 9.55
C GLU A 580 1.67 14.95 10.01
N LEU A 581 1.79 14.43 11.23
CA LEU A 581 0.80 13.55 11.81
C LEU A 581 -0.57 14.21 11.90
N ALA A 582 -0.63 15.49 12.27
CA ALA A 582 -1.90 16.22 12.34
C ALA A 582 -2.56 16.36 10.96
N ARG A 583 -1.78 16.57 9.90
CA ARG A 583 -2.28 16.61 8.52
C ARG A 583 -2.81 15.24 8.11
N GLN A 584 -2.04 14.17 8.33
CA GLN A 584 -2.49 12.82 7.99
C GLN A 584 -3.71 12.39 8.83
N ALA A 585 -3.74 12.74 10.11
CA ALA A 585 -4.86 12.40 10.98
C ALA A 585 -6.14 13.15 10.62
N ARG A 586 -6.05 14.38 10.08
CA ARG A 586 -7.20 15.05 9.46
C ARG A 586 -7.71 14.32 8.22
N LEU A 587 -6.82 13.77 7.40
CA LEU A 587 -7.19 12.92 6.26
C LEU A 587 -7.91 11.67 6.73
N THR A 588 -7.28 10.90 7.62
CA THR A 588 -7.84 9.66 8.18
C THR A 588 -9.16 9.90 8.89
N ALA A 589 -9.29 10.99 9.65
CA ALA A 589 -10.53 11.44 10.27
C ALA A 589 -11.64 11.64 9.23
N LEU A 590 -11.35 12.35 8.14
CA LEU A 590 -12.36 12.57 7.11
C LEU A 590 -12.78 11.25 6.45
N VAL A 591 -11.84 10.36 6.12
CA VAL A 591 -12.19 9.04 5.56
C VAL A 591 -13.11 8.30 6.52
N ALA A 592 -12.80 8.29 7.82
CA ALA A 592 -13.65 7.69 8.83
C ALA A 592 -15.03 8.37 8.93
N ASP A 593 -15.12 9.70 8.85
CA ASP A 593 -16.40 10.42 8.85
C ASP A 593 -17.24 10.06 7.61
N ARG A 594 -16.61 9.90 6.44
CA ARG A 594 -17.28 9.50 5.20
C ARG A 594 -17.79 8.06 5.28
N MET A 595 -16.98 7.16 5.80
CA MET A 595 -17.38 5.79 6.10
C MET A 595 -18.49 5.74 7.16
N ALA A 596 -18.50 6.66 8.13
CA ALA A 596 -19.58 6.77 9.11
C ALA A 596 -20.89 7.22 8.46
N GLY A 597 -20.82 8.07 7.43
CA GLY A 597 -21.98 8.47 6.62
C GLY A 597 -22.57 7.31 5.82
N LEU A 598 -21.74 6.36 5.41
CA LEU A 598 -22.19 5.08 4.85
C LEU A 598 -22.67 4.09 5.92
N GLY A 599 -22.60 4.47 7.19
CA GLY A 599 -22.91 3.60 8.31
C GLY A 599 -21.93 2.44 8.43
N LEU A 600 -20.72 2.51 7.85
CA LEU A 600 -19.71 1.45 7.92
C LEU A 600 -18.91 1.50 9.21
N VAL A 601 -18.67 2.69 9.74
CA VAL A 601 -17.90 2.89 10.98
C VAL A 601 -18.65 3.79 11.95
N CYS A 602 -18.36 3.66 13.22
CA CYS A 602 -18.74 4.61 14.26
C CYS A 602 -17.48 5.40 14.64
N ARG A 603 -17.54 6.72 14.63
CA ARG A 603 -16.42 7.59 15.00
C ARG A 603 -16.85 8.58 16.07
N ALA A 604 -16.03 8.72 17.11
CA ALA A 604 -16.19 9.73 18.16
C ALA A 604 -14.83 10.29 18.57
N GLY A 605 -14.55 11.54 18.21
CA GLY A 605 -13.27 12.18 18.51
C GLY A 605 -12.12 11.47 17.82
N ASP A 606 -11.19 10.89 18.57
CA ASP A 606 -10.08 10.10 18.02
C ASP A 606 -10.44 8.63 17.82
N THR A 607 -11.54 8.16 18.36
CA THR A 607 -11.88 6.75 18.37
C THR A 607 -12.74 6.37 17.16
N VAL A 608 -12.39 5.28 16.47
CA VAL A 608 -13.13 4.70 15.34
C VAL A 608 -13.38 3.23 15.61
N MET A 609 -14.56 2.74 15.24
CA MET A 609 -14.97 1.34 15.38
C MET A 609 -15.70 0.89 14.13
N LEU A 610 -15.55 -0.36 13.73
CA LEU A 610 -16.39 -0.92 12.67
C LEU A 610 -17.83 -1.09 13.18
N SER A 611 -18.80 -0.71 12.36
CA SER A 611 -20.22 -0.97 12.65
C SER A 611 -20.62 -2.38 12.18
N SER A 612 -21.83 -2.82 12.52
CA SER A 612 -22.38 -4.07 11.99
C SER A 612 -22.54 -4.10 10.46
N LEU A 613 -22.77 -2.94 9.81
CA LEU A 613 -22.82 -2.87 8.35
C LEU A 613 -21.40 -2.94 7.76
N GLY A 614 -20.46 -2.22 8.37
CA GLY A 614 -19.05 -2.27 7.99
C GLY A 614 -18.48 -3.68 8.06
N GLU A 615 -18.79 -4.41 9.12
CA GLU A 615 -18.44 -5.83 9.28
C GLU A 615 -18.95 -6.70 8.11
N ARG A 616 -20.19 -6.47 7.64
CA ARG A 616 -20.77 -7.20 6.51
C ARG A 616 -20.13 -6.81 5.18
N VAL A 617 -19.89 -5.52 4.96
CA VAL A 617 -19.20 -5.02 3.75
C VAL A 617 -17.78 -5.56 3.68
N MET A 618 -17.06 -5.58 4.80
CA MET A 618 -15.72 -6.17 4.90
C MET A 618 -15.74 -7.67 4.61
N GLY A 619 -16.70 -8.42 5.17
CA GLY A 619 -16.86 -9.84 4.88
C GLY A 619 -17.14 -10.11 3.40
N SER A 620 -17.95 -9.26 2.76
CA SER A 620 -18.24 -9.34 1.31
C SER A 620 -16.99 -9.08 0.47
N LEU A 621 -16.28 -7.98 0.72
CA LEU A 621 -15.03 -7.62 0.02
C LEU A 621 -13.97 -8.71 0.16
N ALA A 622 -13.79 -9.26 1.35
CA ALA A 622 -12.84 -10.33 1.59
C ALA A 622 -13.25 -11.63 0.86
N SER A 623 -14.54 -11.95 0.85
CA SER A 623 -15.07 -13.10 0.11
C SER A 623 -14.85 -12.94 -1.40
N GLN A 624 -15.04 -11.73 -1.95
CA GLN A 624 -14.76 -11.40 -3.34
C GLN A 624 -13.27 -11.53 -3.67
N ALA A 625 -12.39 -11.18 -2.72
CA ALA A 625 -10.94 -11.41 -2.82
C ALA A 625 -10.53 -12.89 -2.65
N GLY A 626 -11.49 -13.81 -2.51
CA GLY A 626 -11.25 -15.24 -2.33
C GLY A 626 -10.80 -15.64 -0.91
N TRP A 627 -10.90 -14.73 0.06
CA TRP A 627 -10.52 -14.99 1.44
C TRP A 627 -11.67 -15.66 2.18
N ASN A 628 -11.42 -16.79 2.81
CA ASN A 628 -12.40 -17.37 3.73
C ASN A 628 -12.38 -16.56 5.02
N VAL A 629 -13.46 -15.89 5.41
CA VAL A 629 -13.44 -15.07 6.63
C VAL A 629 -14.32 -15.71 7.71
N PRO A 630 -13.82 -16.75 8.40
CA PRO A 630 -14.55 -17.41 9.45
C PRO A 630 -14.73 -16.48 10.65
N THR A 631 -15.89 -16.62 11.29
CA THR A 631 -16.16 -15.96 12.56
C THR A 631 -15.21 -16.46 13.65
N LEU A 632 -15.07 -15.71 14.74
CA LEU A 632 -14.24 -16.13 15.89
C LEU A 632 -14.59 -17.50 16.46
N SER A 633 -15.89 -17.82 16.56
CA SER A 633 -16.28 -19.12 17.09
C SER A 633 -16.04 -20.22 16.08
N GLU A 634 -16.14 -19.93 14.78
CA GLU A 634 -15.77 -20.87 13.72
C GLU A 634 -14.27 -21.08 13.69
N VAL A 635 -13.46 -20.04 13.88
CA VAL A 635 -12.01 -20.14 14.15
C VAL A 635 -11.82 -21.03 15.35
N ALA A 636 -12.33 -20.67 16.54
CA ALA A 636 -12.16 -21.41 17.79
C ALA A 636 -12.61 -22.89 17.72
N ALA A 637 -13.68 -23.17 16.97
CA ALA A 637 -14.24 -24.51 16.81
C ALA A 637 -13.69 -25.25 15.57
N ALA A 638 -12.83 -24.63 14.78
CA ALA A 638 -12.31 -25.24 13.57
C ALA A 638 -11.48 -26.46 13.89
N GLU A 639 -11.70 -27.53 13.13
CA GLU A 639 -10.76 -28.63 13.06
C GLU A 639 -9.46 -28.16 12.40
N PRO A 640 -8.30 -28.72 12.80
CA PRO A 640 -6.98 -28.45 12.22
C PRO A 640 -6.95 -28.29 10.70
N ALA A 641 -7.59 -29.21 9.97
CA ALA A 641 -7.61 -29.23 8.51
C ALA A 641 -8.42 -28.07 7.91
N VAL A 642 -9.48 -27.63 8.61
CA VAL A 642 -10.29 -26.49 8.21
C VAL A 642 -9.51 -25.19 8.45
N MET A 643 -8.85 -25.08 9.61
CA MET A 643 -7.98 -23.96 9.94
C MET A 643 -6.85 -23.80 8.92
N ALA A 644 -6.11 -24.87 8.61
CA ALA A 644 -5.03 -24.84 7.62
C ALA A 644 -5.51 -24.38 6.23
N ARG A 645 -6.71 -24.80 5.81
CA ARG A 645 -7.31 -24.35 4.55
C ARG A 645 -7.66 -22.85 4.57
N TRP A 646 -8.20 -22.35 5.68
CA TRP A 646 -8.48 -20.92 5.82
C TRP A 646 -7.19 -20.10 5.80
N LEU A 647 -6.19 -20.49 6.58
CA LEU A 647 -4.88 -19.83 6.62
C LEU A 647 -4.26 -19.74 5.21
N GLY A 648 -4.32 -20.80 4.40
CA GLY A 648 -3.81 -20.77 3.02
C GLY A 648 -4.49 -19.72 2.11
N SER A 649 -5.72 -19.31 2.42
CA SER A 649 -6.45 -18.27 1.67
C SER A 649 -6.26 -16.84 2.22
N TRP A 650 -5.58 -16.69 3.35
CA TRP A 650 -5.42 -15.38 4.00
C TRP A 650 -4.10 -14.71 3.60
N PRO A 651 -4.00 -13.38 3.68
CA PRO A 651 -2.72 -12.69 3.60
C PRO A 651 -1.80 -13.08 4.77
N ALA A 652 -0.47 -13.05 4.54
CA ALA A 652 0.53 -13.57 5.48
C ALA A 652 0.39 -13.01 6.91
N TRP A 653 0.11 -11.71 7.04
CA TRP A 653 -0.06 -11.05 8.33
C TRP A 653 -1.27 -11.61 9.12
N ALA A 654 -2.36 -12.00 8.45
CA ALA A 654 -3.58 -12.51 9.09
C ALA A 654 -3.43 -13.98 9.55
N ARG A 655 -2.55 -14.74 8.90
CA ARG A 655 -2.38 -16.18 9.15
C ARG A 655 -1.86 -16.47 10.55
N VAL A 656 -0.79 -15.80 10.95
CA VAL A 656 -0.17 -15.94 12.29
C VAL A 656 -1.23 -15.79 13.37
N ALA A 657 -2.14 -14.88 13.16
CA ALA A 657 -3.04 -14.46 14.19
C ALA A 657 -4.34 -15.25 14.21
N GLY A 658 -4.83 -15.68 13.04
CA GLY A 658 -5.83 -16.74 12.96
C GLY A 658 -5.38 -17.98 13.72
N LEU A 659 -4.12 -18.36 13.53
CA LEU A 659 -3.51 -19.50 14.20
C LEU A 659 -3.40 -19.28 15.72
N LEU A 660 -2.97 -18.10 16.16
CA LEU A 660 -2.89 -17.76 17.59
C LEU A 660 -4.27 -17.70 18.25
N LEU A 661 -5.26 -17.13 17.56
CA LEU A 661 -6.62 -17.04 18.06
C LEU A 661 -7.26 -18.42 18.17
N TRP A 662 -7.06 -19.27 17.15
CA TRP A 662 -7.47 -20.66 17.18
C TRP A 662 -6.83 -21.44 18.34
N ALA A 663 -5.53 -21.27 18.55
CA ALA A 663 -4.81 -21.91 19.64
C ALA A 663 -5.22 -21.40 21.02
N GLY A 664 -5.60 -20.13 21.15
CA GLY A 664 -5.98 -19.49 22.40
C GLY A 664 -7.47 -19.57 22.77
N ALA A 665 -8.36 -19.95 21.85
CA ALA A 665 -9.80 -19.99 22.09
C ALA A 665 -10.30 -21.30 22.76
N GLY A 666 -9.38 -22.12 23.27
CA GLY A 666 -9.65 -23.44 23.86
C GLY A 666 -9.67 -23.47 25.38
#